data_AF-A0A925HVR9-F1
#
_entry.id   AF-A0A925HVR9-F1
#
_cell.length_a   1.000
_cell.length_b   1.000
_cell.length_c   1.000
_cell.angle_alpha   90.00
_cell.angle_beta   90.00
_cell.angle_gamma   90.00
#
_symmetry.space_group_name_H-M   'P 1'
#
loop_
_entity.id
_entity.type
_entity.pdbx_description
1 polymer ?
#
loop_
_entity_poly.entity_id
_entity_poly.type
_entity_poly.pdbx_seq_one_letter_code
_entity_poly.pdbx_strand_id
1 'polypeptide(L)'
;MKKTWLIIGLVAGWNLCFSQVAINTDNTVAHGSAMLDIKSTTKGLLVPRLTTAQINAISNPATGLQVFNITTNQLWINTGTATVPKWETISANNAWGLGGNAGTTLTSNFIGTADNAPLMFRIDNSRSGLLMKDNTWFGFSAGNQADSVKNIVAIGAFALSNNNSGAGRNVAVGPLAAFNTIDGTSNTMMGFRAGFQNTAGSNNIAVGINALNRNKTNNNLVAIGDSALFNNDGGSGQNTAIGSKSLALNTTGSQNTGVGFQALANTTVSVGNTAVGRQALLSNTLGLYNSALGGDALRGNVSGDGNTALGHEALTTNIGGNRNVALGPKAMRLNISGSNSVALGDSALAHYNGTIGRQTAVGSGALGSLTTGERNTAVGFRSLYGNSVGKGNVAVGNVALHNTTADGAVAVGDSALFASTTGVQNTALGYGALRHSTSQSFNTAVGFEALHSNIGFFAQGNTGLGWRSLRTNSGSSNTGIGAGVLQMNGNGNNNVGIGNSALLINSSGNDNVAVGYLALASNLTGEKNIAIGGRADVWLTDLINATVIGYGAEIFSSNAMRFGNDDVTKWGFGILMNGVNHAIEVGDDATNGNGAYLSSGGTWTNTSDATKKEDFTEVNGSEHLQKIASLKISKWKYKNSEEYHIGPTAQDFYQRFRLGLDDKSISTIDPAGVSLLAIQELIKQNEALKARIEKLEQLLIKKAQ
;
A
#
# COMPACT_ATOMS: atom_id res chain seq x y z
N MET A 1 59.62 -90.88 109.72
CA MET A 1 59.66 -92.37 109.73
C MET A 1 58.86 -92.89 108.55
N LYS A 2 59.42 -93.86 107.79
CA LYS A 2 58.75 -94.84 106.87
C LYS A 2 57.94 -94.22 105.70
N LYS A 3 58.09 -94.49 104.39
CA LYS A 3 58.48 -95.63 103.51
C LYS A 3 57.33 -95.81 102.48
N THR A 4 57.66 -95.65 101.17
CA THR A 4 57.20 -96.47 99.99
C THR A 4 55.71 -96.35 99.54
N TRP A 5 55.23 -96.39 98.27
CA TRP A 5 55.56 -97.03 96.97
C TRP A 5 54.90 -96.21 95.81
N LEU A 6 55.52 -95.97 94.64
CA LEU A 6 55.47 -96.70 93.35
C LEU A 6 54.09 -97.21 92.87
N ILE A 7 53.61 -96.74 91.69
CA ILE A 7 52.97 -97.51 90.59
C ILE A 7 52.87 -96.64 89.32
N ILE A 8 53.07 -97.32 88.18
CA ILE A 8 53.24 -96.87 86.79
C ILE A 8 51.90 -96.63 86.07
N GLY A 9 51.89 -95.73 85.09
CA GLY A 9 50.83 -95.62 84.08
C GLY A 9 51.29 -94.85 82.82
N LEU A 10 51.59 -95.58 81.76
CA LEU A 10 51.91 -95.10 80.40
C LEU A 10 50.60 -94.74 79.67
N VAL A 11 50.52 -93.55 79.07
CA VAL A 11 49.60 -93.25 77.94
C VAL A 11 50.36 -92.45 76.89
N ALA A 12 50.37 -93.00 75.68
CA ALA A 12 50.93 -92.42 74.47
C ALA A 12 50.15 -91.17 74.03
N GLY A 13 50.86 -90.08 73.80
CA GLY A 13 50.38 -88.93 73.04
C GLY A 13 51.20 -88.78 71.78
N TRP A 14 50.71 -89.32 70.66
CA TRP A 14 51.16 -88.91 69.33
C TRP A 14 50.72 -87.47 69.12
N ASN A 15 51.64 -86.52 69.24
CA ASN A 15 51.48 -85.25 68.55
C ASN A 15 52.28 -85.35 67.27
N LEU A 16 51.55 -85.45 66.16
CA LEU A 16 52.06 -85.21 64.82
C LEU A 16 52.69 -83.81 64.83
N CYS A 17 54.02 -83.72 64.89
CA CYS A 17 54.70 -82.49 64.56
C CYS A 17 54.43 -82.21 63.07
N PHE A 18 53.42 -81.40 62.78
CA PHE A 18 53.29 -80.81 61.46
C PHE A 18 54.52 -79.93 61.25
N SER A 19 55.39 -80.33 60.33
CA SER A 19 56.54 -79.54 59.86
C SER A 19 56.01 -78.38 59.01
N GLN A 20 55.28 -77.44 59.63
CA GLN A 20 55.04 -76.15 59.02
C GLN A 20 56.36 -75.39 59.07
N VAL A 21 56.91 -75.08 57.90
CA VAL A 21 58.20 -74.42 57.81
C VAL A 21 57.95 -72.91 57.80
N ALA A 22 58.32 -72.25 58.88
CA ALA A 22 58.46 -70.80 58.90
C ALA A 22 59.89 -70.46 58.43
N ILE A 23 60.02 -69.72 57.33
CA ILE A 23 61.30 -69.18 56.88
C ILE A 23 61.27 -67.68 57.17
N ASN A 24 61.83 -67.30 58.32
CA ASN A 24 61.88 -65.92 58.78
C ASN A 24 63.12 -65.63 59.64
N THR A 25 63.31 -64.36 59.99
CA THR A 25 64.40 -63.89 60.86
C THR A 25 63.89 -63.35 62.19
N ASP A 26 62.58 -63.39 62.41
CA ASP A 26 61.91 -62.89 63.63
C ASP A 26 61.49 -64.02 64.58
N ASN A 27 61.76 -65.28 64.21
CA ASN A 27 61.41 -66.50 64.94
C ASN A 27 59.92 -66.67 65.22
N THR A 28 59.05 -65.98 64.49
CA THR A 28 57.61 -66.20 64.63
C THR A 28 57.22 -67.55 64.04
N VAL A 29 56.23 -68.23 64.64
CA VAL A 29 55.74 -69.50 64.10
C VAL A 29 55.01 -69.30 62.76
N ALA A 30 55.02 -70.35 61.94
CA ALA A 30 54.26 -70.38 60.69
C ALA A 30 52.76 -70.20 61.00
N HIS A 31 52.06 -69.45 60.15
CA HIS A 31 50.61 -69.28 60.27
C HIS A 31 49.92 -70.64 60.14
N GLY A 32 48.93 -70.93 61.00
CA GLY A 32 48.33 -72.27 61.10
C GLY A 32 47.64 -72.79 59.83
N SER A 33 47.37 -71.91 58.86
CA SER A 33 46.82 -72.24 57.54
C SER A 33 47.88 -72.42 56.43
N ALA A 34 49.16 -72.24 56.72
CA ALA A 34 50.24 -72.29 55.73
C ALA A 34 51.15 -73.51 55.98
N MET A 35 51.41 -74.29 54.93
CA MET A 35 52.41 -75.38 54.98
C MET A 35 53.84 -74.82 54.89
N LEU A 36 54.00 -73.71 54.17
CA LEU A 36 55.23 -72.94 54.03
C LEU A 36 54.88 -71.47 54.24
N ASP A 37 55.41 -70.88 55.30
CA ASP A 37 55.19 -69.47 55.66
C ASP A 37 56.53 -68.74 55.58
N ILE A 38 56.69 -67.88 54.57
CA ILE A 38 57.92 -67.13 54.34
C ILE A 38 57.67 -65.69 54.76
N LYS A 39 58.33 -65.26 55.84
CA LYS A 39 58.24 -63.89 56.34
C LYS A 39 59.61 -63.25 56.27
N SER A 40 59.71 -62.17 55.52
CA SER A 40 60.93 -61.37 55.51
C SER A 40 60.57 -59.92 55.20
N THR A 41 61.23 -59.01 55.90
CA THR A 41 61.14 -57.56 55.64
C THR A 41 62.18 -57.09 54.62
N THR A 42 63.14 -57.95 54.25
CA THR A 42 64.30 -57.60 53.41
C THR A 42 64.55 -58.54 52.23
N LYS A 43 63.90 -59.71 52.17
CA LYS A 43 64.06 -60.73 51.13
C LYS A 43 62.69 -61.16 50.58
N GLY A 44 62.63 -61.52 49.31
CA GLY A 44 61.42 -62.07 48.67
C GLY A 44 61.53 -63.58 48.42
N LEU A 45 60.43 -64.18 47.96
CA LEU A 45 60.44 -65.53 47.40
C LEU A 45 60.79 -65.47 45.91
N LEU A 46 61.89 -66.13 45.52
CA LEU A 46 62.22 -66.37 44.11
C LEU A 46 61.60 -67.70 43.68
N VAL A 47 60.52 -67.64 42.90
CA VAL A 47 59.97 -68.81 42.22
C VAL A 47 60.78 -69.16 40.96
N PRO A 48 60.70 -70.38 40.41
CA PRO A 48 61.45 -70.78 39.22
C PRO A 48 61.22 -69.81 38.05
N ARG A 49 62.31 -69.34 37.45
CA ARG A 49 62.33 -68.37 36.35
C ARG A 49 62.56 -69.08 35.03
N LEU A 50 61.54 -69.16 34.18
CA LEU A 50 61.52 -70.02 32.99
C LEU A 50 60.98 -69.24 31.79
N THR A 51 61.46 -69.53 30.57
CA THR A 51 60.87 -68.98 29.34
C THR A 51 59.49 -69.59 29.06
N THR A 52 58.64 -68.96 28.26
CA THR A 52 57.33 -69.55 27.88
C THR A 52 57.49 -70.97 27.31
N ALA A 53 58.54 -71.21 26.52
CA ALA A 53 58.83 -72.54 25.97
C ALA A 53 59.20 -73.56 27.06
N GLN A 54 60.02 -73.16 28.04
CA GLN A 54 60.38 -74.01 29.18
C GLN A 54 59.19 -74.31 30.08
N ILE A 55 58.29 -73.33 30.27
CA ILE A 55 57.07 -73.50 31.07
C ILE A 55 56.11 -74.49 30.41
N ASN A 56 55.88 -74.36 29.10
CA ASN A 56 55.04 -75.28 28.33
C ASN A 56 55.64 -76.70 28.25
N ALA A 57 56.95 -76.84 28.44
CA ALA A 57 57.65 -78.13 28.45
C ALA A 57 57.69 -78.82 29.83
N ILE A 58 57.16 -78.19 30.90
CA ILE A 58 57.06 -78.85 32.20
C ILE A 58 56.11 -80.05 32.06
N SER A 59 56.59 -81.26 32.34
CA SER A 59 55.76 -82.46 32.35
C SER A 59 54.96 -82.54 33.65
N ASN A 60 53.65 -82.77 33.53
CA ASN A 60 52.71 -82.90 34.66
C ASN A 60 52.82 -81.80 35.74
N PRO A 61 52.79 -80.50 35.38
CA PRO A 61 52.91 -79.43 36.37
C PRO A 61 51.73 -79.47 37.35
N ALA A 62 52.02 -79.40 38.65
CA ALA A 62 50.96 -79.40 39.67
C ALA A 62 49.97 -78.23 39.45
N THR A 63 48.68 -78.45 39.76
CA THR A 63 47.71 -77.35 39.88
C THR A 63 48.18 -76.41 41.00
N GLY A 64 48.16 -75.11 40.73
CA GLY A 64 48.69 -74.09 41.64
C GLY A 64 50.20 -73.88 41.56
N LEU A 65 50.92 -74.60 40.69
CA LEU A 65 52.37 -74.38 40.48
C LEU A 65 52.61 -72.94 39.99
N GLN A 66 53.48 -72.23 40.69
CA GLN A 66 53.85 -70.84 40.37
C GLN A 66 55.24 -70.79 39.75
N VAL A 67 55.35 -70.10 38.62
CA VAL A 67 56.61 -69.87 37.91
C VAL A 67 56.66 -68.43 37.46
N PHE A 68 57.85 -67.85 37.42
CA PHE A 68 58.04 -66.53 36.84
C PHE A 68 58.43 -66.71 35.37
N ASN A 69 57.53 -66.37 34.46
CA ASN A 69 57.78 -66.41 33.04
C ASN A 69 58.71 -65.27 32.64
N ILE A 70 59.97 -65.57 32.32
CA ILE A 70 60.97 -64.56 31.95
C ILE A 70 60.81 -64.04 30.51
N THR A 71 60.02 -64.73 29.67
CA THR A 71 59.70 -64.24 28.31
C THR A 71 58.66 -63.13 28.36
N THR A 72 57.65 -63.25 29.22
CA THR A 72 56.60 -62.23 29.40
C THR A 72 56.85 -61.33 30.62
N ASN A 73 57.86 -61.65 31.43
CA ASN A 73 58.23 -60.99 32.69
C ASN A 73 57.07 -60.93 33.70
N GLN A 74 56.35 -62.05 33.86
CA GLN A 74 55.14 -62.15 34.67
C GLN A 74 55.14 -63.38 35.56
N LEU A 75 54.54 -63.28 36.75
CA LEU A 75 54.24 -64.44 37.57
C LEU A 75 53.05 -65.19 36.99
N TRP A 76 53.25 -66.44 36.63
CA TRP A 76 52.23 -67.34 36.12
C TRP A 76 51.90 -68.41 37.16
N ILE A 77 50.63 -68.83 37.18
CA ILE A 77 50.14 -69.96 37.96
C ILE A 77 49.43 -70.94 37.03
N ASN A 78 49.66 -72.24 37.23
CA ASN A 78 48.88 -73.25 36.56
C ASN A 78 47.52 -73.39 37.24
N THR A 79 46.45 -72.85 36.67
CA THR A 79 45.07 -73.03 37.15
C THR A 79 44.39 -74.27 36.57
N GLY A 80 45.05 -74.96 35.62
CA GLY A 80 44.61 -76.23 35.04
C GLY A 80 45.01 -77.44 35.87
N THR A 81 44.89 -78.63 35.28
CA THR A 81 45.28 -79.91 35.92
C THR A 81 46.66 -80.36 35.45
N ALA A 82 47.26 -81.34 36.11
CA ALA A 82 48.56 -81.87 35.72
C ALA A 82 48.57 -82.44 34.28
N THR A 83 47.45 -82.99 33.80
CA THR A 83 47.31 -83.54 32.45
C THR A 83 46.90 -82.50 31.40
N VAL A 84 46.34 -81.36 31.82
CA VAL A 84 45.95 -80.25 30.95
C VAL A 84 46.30 -78.93 31.65
N PRO A 85 47.59 -78.53 31.60
CA PRO A 85 48.02 -77.30 32.25
C PRO A 85 47.39 -76.07 31.58
N LYS A 86 46.91 -75.14 32.41
CA LYS A 86 46.41 -73.83 31.99
C LYS A 86 47.20 -72.76 32.73
N TRP A 87 48.19 -72.19 32.05
CA TRP A 87 49.02 -71.14 32.62
C TRP A 87 48.31 -69.80 32.50
N GLU A 88 48.00 -69.19 33.64
CA GLU A 88 47.40 -67.87 33.73
C GLU A 88 48.35 -66.93 34.48
N THR A 89 48.42 -65.68 34.03
CA THR A 89 49.11 -64.64 34.80
C THR A 89 48.33 -64.41 36.10
N ILE A 90 49.02 -64.38 37.24
CA ILE A 90 48.43 -63.83 38.47
C ILE A 90 48.34 -62.32 38.28
N SER A 91 47.28 -61.87 37.63
CA SER A 91 46.82 -60.49 37.66
C SER A 91 45.55 -60.43 38.51
N ALA A 92 45.16 -59.24 38.98
CA ALA A 92 43.88 -59.09 39.64
C ALA A 92 42.77 -59.51 38.66
N ASN A 93 42.07 -60.62 38.95
CA ASN A 93 41.06 -61.28 38.11
C ASN A 93 39.88 -60.38 37.64
N ASN A 94 39.85 -59.10 38.03
CA ASN A 94 38.76 -58.16 37.76
C ASN A 94 39.26 -56.83 37.16
N ALA A 95 40.44 -56.80 36.52
CA ALA A 95 40.95 -55.59 35.88
C ALA A 95 40.31 -55.33 34.51
N TRP A 96 40.16 -54.06 34.14
CA TRP A 96 39.88 -53.67 32.76
C TRP A 96 41.19 -53.68 31.98
N GLY A 97 41.30 -54.55 30.97
CA GLY A 97 42.49 -54.66 30.15
C GLY A 97 42.73 -53.40 29.30
N LEU A 98 43.99 -53.08 29.02
CA LEU A 98 44.36 -51.99 28.10
C LEU A 98 43.84 -52.21 26.67
N GLY A 99 43.66 -53.48 26.27
CA GLY A 99 43.02 -53.87 25.01
C GLY A 99 41.50 -54.05 25.10
N GLY A 100 40.89 -53.74 26.24
CA GLY A 100 39.49 -54.07 26.55
C GLY A 100 39.30 -55.53 27.02
N ASN A 101 38.07 -55.84 27.45
CA ASN A 101 37.69 -57.17 27.94
C ASN A 101 36.71 -57.82 26.95
N ALA A 102 36.91 -59.09 26.59
CA ALA A 102 35.98 -59.88 25.77
C ALA A 102 34.89 -60.56 26.62
N GLY A 103 33.71 -60.84 26.05
CA GLY A 103 32.63 -61.59 26.72
C GLY A 103 31.82 -60.81 27.77
N THR A 104 31.76 -59.48 27.66
CA THR A 104 31.01 -58.63 28.60
C THR A 104 29.49 -58.79 28.45
N THR A 105 28.74 -58.65 29.55
CA THR A 105 27.28 -58.58 29.57
C THR A 105 26.79 -57.29 30.24
N LEU A 106 25.59 -56.83 29.87
CA LEU A 106 25.01 -55.57 30.39
C LEU A 106 24.69 -55.60 31.90
N THR A 107 24.55 -56.79 32.51
CA THR A 107 24.13 -56.94 33.91
C THR A 107 25.29 -57.12 34.88
N SER A 108 26.45 -57.62 34.42
CA SER A 108 27.57 -57.97 35.30
C SER A 108 28.83 -57.16 35.08
N ASN A 109 29.01 -56.52 33.91
CA ASN A 109 30.25 -55.83 33.56
C ASN A 109 29.99 -54.33 33.35
N PHE A 110 30.63 -53.48 34.14
CA PHE A 110 30.56 -52.04 34.00
C PHE A 110 31.87 -51.37 34.47
N ILE A 111 32.13 -50.16 33.99
CA ILE A 111 33.15 -49.26 34.53
C ILE A 111 32.41 -48.22 35.36
N GLY A 112 32.50 -48.31 36.69
CA GLY A 112 31.66 -47.53 37.60
C GLY A 112 31.79 -47.99 39.04
N THR A 113 30.87 -47.53 39.87
CA THR A 113 30.76 -47.88 41.29
C THR A 113 29.43 -48.56 41.57
N ALA A 114 29.39 -49.46 42.55
CA ALA A 114 28.17 -50.18 42.96
C ALA A 114 27.43 -49.49 44.14
N ASP A 115 28.07 -48.51 44.77
CA ASP A 115 27.66 -47.85 46.01
C ASP A 115 27.19 -46.40 45.80
N ASN A 116 26.95 -46.01 44.54
CA ASN A 116 26.56 -44.64 44.16
C ASN A 116 27.63 -43.57 44.50
N ALA A 117 28.89 -43.96 44.73
CA ALA A 117 30.00 -43.03 44.81
C ALA A 117 30.39 -42.50 43.41
N PRO A 118 30.79 -41.23 43.24
CA PRO A 118 31.22 -40.71 41.95
C PRO A 118 32.46 -41.43 41.38
N LEU A 119 32.47 -41.70 40.06
CA LEU A 119 33.65 -42.21 39.36
C LEU A 119 34.44 -41.06 38.72
N MET A 120 35.69 -40.86 39.17
CA MET A 120 36.58 -39.79 38.68
C MET A 120 37.59 -40.30 37.66
N PHE A 121 37.68 -39.65 36.50
CA PHE A 121 38.76 -39.80 35.54
C PHE A 121 39.79 -38.67 35.73
N ARG A 122 41.09 -38.97 35.67
CA ARG A 122 42.17 -38.00 35.86
C ARG A 122 43.24 -38.08 34.76
N ILE A 123 43.86 -36.95 34.47
CA ILE A 123 45.10 -36.83 33.69
C ILE A 123 46.05 -35.96 34.52
N ASP A 124 47.28 -36.43 34.76
CA ASP A 124 48.27 -35.72 35.57
C ASP A 124 47.71 -35.23 36.92
N ASN A 125 47.03 -36.15 37.63
CA ASN A 125 46.31 -35.92 38.89
C ASN A 125 45.19 -34.84 38.84
N SER A 126 44.90 -34.26 37.69
CA SER A 126 43.85 -33.27 37.48
C SER A 126 42.57 -33.94 36.99
N ARG A 127 41.40 -33.40 37.38
CA ARG A 127 40.09 -33.90 36.92
C ARG A 127 40.02 -33.86 35.40
N SER A 128 39.68 -34.98 34.78
CA SER A 128 39.44 -35.10 33.33
C SER A 128 38.11 -35.78 33.00
N GLY A 129 37.31 -36.09 34.03
CA GLY A 129 35.95 -36.57 33.91
C GLY A 129 35.41 -36.93 35.29
N LEU A 130 34.10 -36.84 35.46
CA LEU A 130 33.40 -37.25 36.68
C LEU A 130 32.01 -37.72 36.30
N LEU A 131 31.72 -38.97 36.61
CA LEU A 131 30.39 -39.56 36.50
C LEU A 131 29.75 -39.60 37.88
N MET A 132 28.60 -38.96 38.04
CA MET A 132 27.80 -38.96 39.26
C MET A 132 26.30 -38.97 38.89
N LYS A 133 25.44 -39.22 39.87
CA LYS A 133 23.99 -39.40 39.64
C LYS A 133 23.32 -38.23 38.90
N ASP A 134 23.67 -36.99 39.28
CA ASP A 134 22.98 -35.79 38.79
C ASP A 134 23.78 -35.05 37.69
N ASN A 135 25.04 -35.42 37.42
CA ASN A 135 25.92 -34.69 36.49
C ASN A 135 26.78 -35.63 35.63
N THR A 136 27.08 -35.20 34.41
CA THR A 136 27.99 -35.90 33.48
C THR A 136 29.11 -34.96 33.04
N TRP A 137 30.34 -35.23 33.48
CA TRP A 137 31.53 -34.45 33.11
C TRP A 137 32.57 -35.29 32.38
N PHE A 138 33.07 -34.79 31.26
CA PHE A 138 34.13 -35.40 30.46
C PHE A 138 35.03 -34.35 29.83
N GLY A 139 36.34 -34.42 30.06
CA GLY A 139 37.33 -33.47 29.57
C GLY A 139 38.13 -32.82 30.71
N PHE A 140 39.35 -32.40 30.39
CA PHE A 140 40.26 -31.76 31.35
C PHE A 140 39.60 -30.54 32.00
N SER A 141 39.51 -30.54 33.32
CA SER A 141 38.86 -29.50 34.14
C SER A 141 37.38 -29.22 33.81
N ALA A 142 36.66 -30.15 33.18
CA ALA A 142 35.23 -30.02 32.96
C ALA A 142 34.45 -30.05 34.29
N GLY A 143 33.52 -29.10 34.47
CA GLY A 143 32.71 -28.96 35.69
C GLY A 143 33.53 -28.68 36.96
N ASN A 144 34.73 -28.14 36.82
CA ASN A 144 35.55 -27.75 37.97
C ASN A 144 34.76 -26.74 38.84
N GLN A 145 34.77 -26.91 40.17
CA GLN A 145 34.02 -26.09 41.14
C GLN A 145 32.48 -26.28 41.17
N ALA A 146 31.88 -27.15 40.35
CA ALA A 146 30.43 -27.36 40.28
C ALA A 146 29.90 -28.56 41.10
N ASP A 147 30.64 -29.03 42.10
CA ASP A 147 30.37 -30.31 42.80
C ASP A 147 29.02 -30.31 43.56
N SER A 148 28.54 -29.15 44.00
CA SER A 148 27.24 -28.99 44.67
C SER A 148 26.07 -28.72 43.73
N VAL A 149 26.35 -28.51 42.45
CA VAL A 149 25.36 -28.12 41.43
C VAL A 149 24.82 -29.37 40.73
N LYS A 150 23.53 -29.40 40.41
CA LYS A 150 22.85 -30.58 39.82
C LYS A 150 22.43 -30.36 38.37
N ASN A 151 22.23 -31.47 37.65
CA ASN A 151 21.73 -31.53 36.28
C ASN A 151 22.68 -30.85 35.28
N ILE A 152 23.98 -31.10 35.41
CA ILE A 152 25.03 -30.52 34.56
C ILE A 152 25.53 -31.54 33.54
N VAL A 153 25.63 -31.13 32.29
CA VAL A 153 26.42 -31.81 31.27
C VAL A 153 27.61 -30.91 30.92
N ALA A 154 28.84 -31.36 31.17
CA ALA A 154 30.06 -30.63 30.82
C ALA A 154 31.01 -31.54 30.04
N ILE A 155 31.08 -31.35 28.73
CA ILE A 155 31.88 -32.18 27.83
C ILE A 155 32.84 -31.29 27.06
N GLY A 156 34.15 -31.50 27.22
CA GLY A 156 35.21 -30.70 26.61
C GLY A 156 36.14 -30.05 27.66
N ALA A 157 37.36 -29.73 27.25
CA ALA A 157 38.33 -29.11 28.14
C ALA A 157 37.81 -27.77 28.66
N PHE A 158 37.81 -27.58 29.99
CA PHE A 158 37.34 -26.40 30.69
C PHE A 158 35.86 -26.03 30.47
N ALA A 159 35.02 -26.95 29.99
CA ALA A 159 33.59 -26.72 29.93
C ALA A 159 33.03 -26.52 31.36
N LEU A 160 32.30 -25.42 31.62
CA LEU A 160 31.77 -25.06 32.95
C LEU A 160 32.83 -25.05 34.09
N SER A 161 34.09 -24.67 33.83
CA SER A 161 35.14 -24.78 34.85
C SER A 161 35.17 -23.67 35.92
N ASN A 162 34.55 -22.51 35.67
CA ASN A 162 34.37 -21.44 36.66
C ASN A 162 32.90 -21.29 37.03
N ASN A 163 32.25 -22.41 37.34
CA ASN A 163 30.85 -22.43 37.77
C ASN A 163 30.76 -22.41 39.30
N ASN A 164 30.03 -21.43 39.86
CA ASN A 164 29.86 -21.26 41.32
C ASN A 164 28.50 -21.81 41.78
N SER A 165 28.25 -21.82 43.10
CA SER A 165 27.08 -22.43 43.71
C SER A 165 25.75 -21.74 43.32
N GLY A 166 25.16 -22.14 42.19
CA GLY A 166 23.85 -21.65 41.73
C GLY A 166 23.46 -22.04 40.31
N ALA A 167 24.43 -22.27 39.42
CA ALA A 167 24.21 -22.45 37.98
C ALA A 167 23.85 -23.90 37.56
N GLY A 168 22.72 -24.41 38.06
CA GLY A 168 22.17 -25.74 37.73
C GLY A 168 21.51 -25.83 36.34
N ARG A 169 21.26 -27.07 35.89
CA ARG A 169 20.55 -27.38 34.62
C ARG A 169 21.25 -26.88 33.35
N ASN A 170 22.57 -26.79 33.34
CA ASN A 170 23.34 -26.33 32.19
C ASN A 170 23.91 -27.49 31.37
N VAL A 171 23.83 -27.37 30.04
CA VAL A 171 24.52 -28.23 29.07
C VAL A 171 25.64 -27.42 28.44
N ALA A 172 26.88 -27.91 28.54
CA ALA A 172 28.07 -27.32 27.97
C ALA A 172 28.86 -28.38 27.20
N VAL A 173 28.93 -28.27 25.88
CA VAL A 173 29.59 -29.25 25.01
C VAL A 173 30.56 -28.54 24.06
N GLY A 174 31.85 -28.64 24.32
CA GLY A 174 32.92 -28.03 23.55
C GLY A 174 33.98 -27.42 24.47
N PRO A 175 35.22 -27.23 24.01
CA PRO A 175 36.25 -26.61 24.82
C PRO A 175 35.84 -25.17 25.19
N LEU A 176 35.98 -24.83 26.49
CA LEU A 176 35.63 -23.53 27.07
C LEU A 176 34.14 -23.15 26.90
N ALA A 177 33.25 -24.09 26.59
CA ALA A 177 31.82 -23.82 26.57
C ALA A 177 31.34 -23.47 27.99
N ALA A 178 30.57 -22.38 28.11
CA ALA A 178 30.02 -21.88 29.37
C ALA A 178 31.07 -21.62 30.48
N PHE A 179 32.33 -21.31 30.11
CA PHE A 179 33.48 -21.24 31.02
C PHE A 179 33.22 -20.43 32.31
N ASN A 180 32.69 -19.20 32.20
CA ASN A 180 32.39 -18.31 33.33
C ASN A 180 30.87 -18.23 33.62
N THR A 181 30.20 -19.35 33.86
CA THR A 181 28.78 -19.37 34.25
C THR A 181 28.64 -19.44 35.76
N ILE A 182 28.37 -18.31 36.43
CA ILE A 182 28.38 -18.19 37.89
C ILE A 182 27.00 -18.53 38.49
N ASP A 183 25.96 -17.82 38.06
CA ASP A 183 24.58 -17.94 38.58
C ASP A 183 23.55 -18.36 37.51
N GLY A 184 23.96 -18.39 36.24
CA GLY A 184 23.06 -18.67 35.12
C GLY A 184 22.57 -20.12 35.08
N THR A 185 21.26 -20.34 35.01
CA THR A 185 20.67 -21.70 34.99
C THR A 185 20.02 -22.04 33.66
N SER A 186 19.83 -23.34 33.39
CA SER A 186 19.02 -23.82 32.26
C SER A 186 19.56 -23.40 30.88
N ASN A 187 20.87 -23.26 30.72
CA ASN A 187 21.50 -22.89 29.46
C ASN A 187 21.96 -24.10 28.64
N THR A 188 21.92 -23.99 27.31
CA THR A 188 22.51 -24.97 26.39
C THR A 188 23.60 -24.31 25.56
N MET A 189 24.86 -24.61 25.85
CA MET A 189 26.05 -24.06 25.19
C MET A 189 26.81 -25.18 24.46
N MET A 190 26.94 -25.09 23.15
CA MET A 190 27.59 -26.10 22.31
C MET A 190 28.52 -25.44 21.30
N GLY A 191 29.79 -25.84 21.29
CA GLY A 191 30.84 -25.29 20.42
C GLY A 191 31.99 -24.65 21.20
N PHE A 192 33.08 -24.34 20.50
CA PHE A 192 34.24 -23.66 21.09
C PHE A 192 33.85 -22.29 21.62
N ARG A 193 34.02 -22.05 22.92
CA ARG A 193 33.70 -20.78 23.60
C ARG A 193 32.25 -20.31 23.42
N ALA A 194 31.30 -21.23 23.19
CA ALA A 194 29.88 -20.92 23.25
C ALA A 194 29.50 -20.51 24.68
N GLY A 195 28.90 -19.33 24.87
CA GLY A 195 28.54 -18.82 26.20
C GLY A 195 29.73 -18.52 27.12
N PHE A 196 30.93 -18.24 26.58
CA PHE A 196 32.18 -18.16 27.36
C PHE A 196 32.12 -17.22 28.58
N GLN A 197 31.51 -16.04 28.46
CA GLN A 197 31.36 -15.05 29.55
C GLN A 197 29.90 -14.96 30.05
N ASN A 198 29.15 -16.05 30.04
CA ASN A 198 27.76 -16.09 30.50
C ASN A 198 27.60 -16.01 32.04
N THR A 199 27.80 -14.86 32.70
CA THR A 199 27.92 -14.84 34.18
C THR A 199 26.65 -15.23 34.95
N ALA A 200 25.51 -14.61 34.67
CA ALA A 200 24.24 -14.82 35.39
C ALA A 200 23.05 -15.07 34.44
N GLY A 201 23.28 -15.09 33.13
CA GLY A 201 22.24 -15.32 32.13
C GLY A 201 21.68 -16.73 32.17
N SER A 202 20.36 -16.85 32.11
CA SER A 202 19.59 -18.09 32.23
C SER A 202 18.70 -18.34 31.00
N ASN A 203 18.35 -19.60 30.76
CA ASN A 203 17.50 -20.05 29.64
C ASN A 203 18.04 -19.65 28.26
N ASN A 204 19.36 -19.60 28.09
CA ASN A 204 19.98 -19.25 26.81
C ASN A 204 20.40 -20.50 26.03
N ILE A 205 20.29 -20.42 24.71
CA ILE A 205 20.82 -21.41 23.75
C ILE A 205 21.96 -20.74 22.99
N ALA A 206 23.15 -21.33 23.02
CA ALA A 206 24.30 -20.94 22.21
C ALA A 206 24.86 -22.16 21.49
N VAL A 207 24.79 -22.21 20.17
CA VAL A 207 25.28 -23.33 19.36
C VAL A 207 26.15 -22.77 18.24
N GLY A 208 27.45 -22.97 18.33
CA GLY A 208 28.43 -22.46 17.36
C GLY A 208 29.68 -21.90 18.03
N ILE A 209 30.71 -21.66 17.22
CA ILE A 209 31.96 -21.05 17.68
C ILE A 209 31.67 -19.62 18.16
N ASN A 210 32.06 -19.29 19.39
CA ASN A 210 31.84 -17.98 19.99
C ASN A 210 30.36 -17.49 19.98
N ALA A 211 29.38 -18.39 19.82
CA ALA A 211 27.98 -18.01 19.97
C ALA A 211 27.75 -17.52 21.40
N LEU A 212 27.04 -16.40 21.57
CA LEU A 212 26.74 -15.81 22.88
C LEU A 212 27.99 -15.55 23.75
N ASN A 213 29.12 -15.17 23.17
CA ASN A 213 30.40 -15.13 23.87
C ASN A 213 30.42 -14.15 25.06
N ARG A 214 29.87 -12.94 24.88
CA ARG A 214 29.83 -11.88 25.88
C ARG A 214 28.40 -11.63 26.35
N ASN A 215 27.93 -12.41 27.31
CA ASN A 215 26.59 -12.28 27.88
C ASN A 215 26.61 -12.21 29.40
N LYS A 216 26.65 -11.03 30.02
CA LYS A 216 26.73 -10.98 31.49
C LYS A 216 25.46 -11.48 32.19
N THR A 217 24.30 -10.94 31.86
CA THR A 217 23.08 -11.14 32.67
C THR A 217 21.82 -11.45 31.85
N ASN A 218 21.88 -11.46 30.52
CA ASN A 218 20.65 -11.58 29.73
C ASN A 218 20.14 -13.01 29.66
N ASN A 219 18.83 -13.11 29.55
CA ASN A 219 18.07 -14.35 29.57
C ASN A 219 17.29 -14.53 28.28
N ASN A 220 16.88 -15.78 28.03
CA ASN A 220 16.00 -16.18 26.93
C ASN A 220 16.56 -15.81 25.55
N LEU A 221 17.86 -15.99 25.35
CA LEU A 221 18.54 -15.78 24.08
C LEU A 221 18.66 -17.07 23.28
N VAL A 222 18.50 -16.97 21.97
CA VAL A 222 18.82 -18.05 21.02
C VAL A 222 19.93 -17.57 20.12
N ALA A 223 21.10 -18.21 20.16
CA ALA A 223 22.28 -17.86 19.39
C ALA A 223 22.81 -19.10 18.66
N ILE A 224 22.46 -19.27 17.39
CA ILE A 224 22.83 -20.45 16.61
C ILE A 224 23.65 -20.00 15.39
N GLY A 225 24.93 -20.33 15.35
CA GLY A 225 25.88 -19.95 14.30
C GLY A 225 27.17 -19.37 14.87
N ASP A 226 28.22 -19.32 14.05
CA ASP A 226 29.48 -18.65 14.40
C ASP A 226 29.22 -17.20 14.79
N SER A 227 29.65 -16.83 16.00
CA SER A 227 29.58 -15.46 16.52
C SER A 227 28.17 -14.84 16.49
N ALA A 228 27.11 -15.68 16.46
CA ALA A 228 25.74 -15.23 16.66
C ALA A 228 25.61 -14.64 18.07
N LEU A 229 25.04 -13.43 18.20
CA LEU A 229 24.93 -12.73 19.49
C LEU A 229 26.29 -12.65 20.23
N PHE A 230 27.39 -12.38 19.51
CA PHE A 230 28.73 -12.36 20.11
C PHE A 230 28.86 -11.33 21.25
N ASN A 231 28.34 -10.12 21.06
CA ASN A 231 28.34 -9.05 22.05
C ASN A 231 26.92 -8.79 22.55
N ASN A 232 26.67 -8.90 23.86
CA ASN A 232 25.37 -8.62 24.51
C ASN A 232 25.49 -8.02 25.92
N ASP A 233 26.58 -7.33 26.25
CA ASP A 233 26.91 -6.97 27.64
C ASP A 233 26.01 -5.89 28.30
N GLY A 234 25.01 -5.31 27.63
CA GLY A 234 24.28 -4.11 28.09
C GLY A 234 22.74 -4.21 28.22
N GLY A 235 22.15 -5.39 28.44
CA GLY A 235 20.69 -5.53 28.67
C GLY A 235 19.90 -6.08 27.47
N SER A 236 20.58 -6.73 26.53
CA SER A 236 20.03 -7.34 25.32
C SER A 236 19.18 -8.61 25.56
N GLY A 237 18.07 -8.52 26.31
CA GLY A 237 17.18 -9.66 26.58
C GLY A 237 16.30 -10.09 25.38
N GLN A 238 15.92 -11.38 25.34
CA GLN A 238 14.89 -11.93 24.43
C GLN A 238 15.20 -11.83 22.92
N ASN A 239 16.46 -11.90 22.51
CA ASN A 239 16.86 -11.93 21.11
C ASN A 239 16.97 -13.37 20.55
N THR A 240 16.54 -13.55 19.31
CA THR A 240 16.78 -14.77 18.51
C THR A 240 17.73 -14.46 17.37
N ALA A 241 18.87 -15.13 17.29
CA ALA A 241 19.90 -14.99 16.28
C ALA A 241 20.27 -16.36 15.71
N ILE A 242 19.93 -16.60 14.45
CA ILE A 242 20.19 -17.87 13.76
C ILE A 242 20.92 -17.57 12.45
N GLY A 243 22.23 -17.82 12.39
CA GLY A 243 23.11 -17.55 11.27
C GLY A 243 24.45 -16.97 11.73
N SER A 244 25.51 -17.19 10.93
CA SER A 244 26.81 -16.62 11.27
C SER A 244 26.74 -15.09 11.34
N LYS A 245 27.21 -14.56 12.46
CA LYS A 245 27.26 -13.12 12.79
C LYS A 245 25.88 -12.43 12.79
N SER A 246 24.80 -13.17 12.96
CA SER A 246 23.49 -12.55 13.23
C SER A 246 23.51 -11.89 14.61
N LEU A 247 23.08 -10.62 14.69
CA LEU A 247 23.09 -9.81 15.93
C LEU A 247 24.47 -9.73 16.62
N ALA A 248 25.57 -9.83 15.87
CA ALA A 248 26.92 -9.95 16.43
C ALA A 248 27.36 -8.77 17.32
N LEU A 249 26.94 -7.53 17.01
CA LEU A 249 27.36 -6.32 17.72
C LEU A 249 26.30 -5.76 18.69
N ASN A 250 25.26 -6.53 19.03
CA ASN A 250 24.11 -6.06 19.79
C ASN A 250 24.40 -5.63 21.25
N THR A 251 24.68 -4.36 21.51
CA THR A 251 25.06 -3.90 22.86
C THR A 251 23.91 -3.86 23.88
N THR A 252 22.77 -3.27 23.54
CA THR A 252 21.63 -3.09 24.47
C THR A 252 20.27 -3.44 23.86
N GLY A 253 20.22 -3.87 22.60
CA GLY A 253 18.99 -4.12 21.87
C GLY A 253 18.27 -5.39 22.34
N SER A 254 16.94 -5.34 22.46
CA SER A 254 16.12 -6.43 22.97
C SER A 254 14.98 -6.81 22.02
N GLN A 255 14.44 -8.02 22.17
CA GLN A 255 13.28 -8.49 21.40
C GLN A 255 13.50 -8.51 19.88
N ASN A 256 14.74 -8.70 19.41
CA ASN A 256 15.06 -8.77 18.00
C ASN A 256 15.14 -10.22 17.52
N THR A 257 14.66 -10.48 16.31
CA THR A 257 14.77 -11.77 15.62
C THR A 257 15.62 -11.59 14.37
N GLY A 258 16.87 -12.07 14.38
CA GLY A 258 17.76 -12.16 13.23
C GLY A 258 17.90 -13.61 12.76
N VAL A 259 17.56 -13.88 11.50
CA VAL A 259 17.73 -15.19 10.87
C VAL A 259 18.39 -15.02 9.51
N GLY A 260 19.63 -15.48 9.37
CA GLY A 260 20.44 -15.36 8.15
C GLY A 260 21.84 -14.84 8.42
N PHE A 261 22.73 -14.99 7.43
CA PHE A 261 24.09 -14.45 7.51
C PHE A 261 24.05 -12.94 7.69
N GLN A 262 24.64 -12.46 8.80
CA GLN A 262 24.71 -11.03 9.15
C GLN A 262 23.35 -10.30 9.23
N ALA A 263 22.24 -11.00 9.49
CA ALA A 263 20.98 -10.35 9.81
C ALA A 263 21.13 -9.54 11.12
N LEU A 264 20.79 -8.24 11.09
CA LEU A 264 20.94 -7.30 12.22
C LEU A 264 22.37 -7.19 12.80
N ALA A 265 23.43 -7.38 11.99
CA ALA A 265 24.78 -7.51 12.54
C ALA A 265 25.31 -6.26 13.28
N ASN A 266 24.92 -5.05 12.88
CA ASN A 266 25.44 -3.78 13.42
C ASN A 266 24.43 -3.01 14.31
N THR A 267 23.57 -3.71 15.05
CA THR A 267 22.62 -3.07 15.97
C THR A 267 23.28 -2.66 17.28
N THR A 268 23.01 -1.44 17.79
CA THR A 268 23.52 -1.01 19.11
C THR A 268 22.41 -0.84 20.15
N VAL A 269 21.26 -0.25 19.80
CA VAL A 269 20.13 0.06 20.73
C VAL A 269 18.77 -0.44 20.21
N SER A 270 18.78 -1.30 19.19
CA SER A 270 17.60 -1.70 18.42
C SER A 270 16.58 -2.54 19.23
N VAL A 271 15.28 -2.23 19.16
CA VAL A 271 14.21 -2.99 19.85
C VAL A 271 13.11 -3.45 18.89
N GLY A 272 12.70 -4.72 19.01
CA GLY A 272 11.51 -5.24 18.35
C GLY A 272 11.65 -5.44 16.83
N ASN A 273 12.86 -5.62 16.32
CA ASN A 273 13.09 -5.78 14.88
C ASN A 273 13.10 -7.26 14.47
N THR A 274 12.47 -7.57 13.34
CA THR A 274 12.51 -8.89 12.71
C THR A 274 13.28 -8.79 11.40
N ALA A 275 14.36 -9.55 11.24
CA ALA A 275 15.21 -9.59 10.07
C ALA A 275 15.44 -11.05 9.64
N VAL A 276 14.90 -11.44 8.49
CA VAL A 276 15.01 -12.79 7.95
C VAL A 276 15.55 -12.73 6.53
N GLY A 277 16.79 -13.12 6.33
CA GLY A 277 17.50 -13.05 5.06
C GLY A 277 18.97 -12.65 5.22
N ARG A 278 19.77 -12.89 4.18
CA ARG A 278 21.17 -12.42 4.14
C ARG A 278 21.20 -10.89 4.27
N GLN A 279 21.92 -10.39 5.27
CA GLN A 279 22.16 -8.95 5.49
C GLN A 279 20.88 -8.10 5.62
N ALA A 280 19.75 -8.70 5.98
CA ALA A 280 18.53 -7.96 6.32
C ALA A 280 18.80 -7.09 7.55
N LEU A 281 18.43 -5.80 7.49
CA LEU A 281 18.69 -4.80 8.55
C LEU A 281 20.17 -4.70 9.01
N LEU A 282 21.13 -4.95 8.11
CA LEU A 282 22.56 -4.98 8.42
C LEU A 282 23.07 -3.75 9.20
N SER A 283 22.69 -2.55 8.76
CA SER A 283 23.20 -1.27 9.29
C SER A 283 22.33 -0.63 10.37
N ASN A 284 21.30 -1.33 10.87
CA ASN A 284 20.30 -0.75 11.78
C ASN A 284 20.88 -0.43 13.16
N THR A 285 21.29 0.81 13.41
CA THR A 285 21.90 1.20 14.70
C THR A 285 20.87 1.58 15.76
N LEU A 286 19.85 2.37 15.37
CA LEU A 286 18.86 2.96 16.27
C LEU A 286 17.40 2.59 15.92
N GLY A 287 17.12 2.11 14.71
CA GLY A 287 15.76 1.87 14.25
C GLY A 287 15.03 0.77 15.03
N LEU A 288 13.74 1.01 15.30
CA LEU A 288 12.86 0.21 16.13
C LEU A 288 11.68 -0.36 15.34
N TYR A 289 11.19 -1.53 15.75
CA TYR A 289 9.96 -2.14 15.23
C TYR A 289 9.92 -2.33 13.70
N ASN A 290 11.07 -2.59 13.06
CA ASN A 290 11.13 -2.88 11.64
C ASN A 290 10.98 -4.38 11.35
N SER A 291 10.27 -4.72 10.27
CA SER A 291 10.15 -6.08 9.76
C SER A 291 10.79 -6.17 8.39
N ALA A 292 11.88 -6.93 8.25
CA ALA A 292 12.63 -7.14 7.02
C ALA A 292 12.69 -8.63 6.68
N LEU A 293 12.05 -9.06 5.60
CA LEU A 293 12.06 -10.45 5.12
C LEU A 293 12.49 -10.48 3.65
N GLY A 294 13.70 -10.95 3.39
CA GLY A 294 14.36 -10.93 2.09
C GLY A 294 15.85 -10.61 2.20
N GLY A 295 16.65 -11.07 1.22
CA GLY A 295 18.06 -10.68 1.14
C GLY A 295 18.19 -9.17 0.91
N ASP A 296 19.04 -8.52 1.70
CA ASP A 296 19.30 -7.07 1.65
C ASP A 296 18.06 -6.17 1.88
N ALA A 297 16.97 -6.71 2.44
CA ALA A 297 15.80 -5.93 2.85
C ALA A 297 16.16 -5.00 4.01
N LEU A 298 15.85 -3.70 3.89
CA LEU A 298 16.21 -2.66 4.87
C LEU A 298 17.71 -2.61 5.24
N ARG A 299 18.60 -3.09 4.37
CA ARG A 299 20.05 -3.23 4.66
C ARG A 299 20.67 -1.94 5.20
N GLY A 300 20.33 -0.80 4.61
CA GLY A 300 20.87 0.52 4.93
C GLY A 300 20.18 1.27 6.07
N ASN A 301 19.10 0.72 6.68
CA ASN A 301 18.37 1.39 7.76
C ASN A 301 19.34 1.80 8.86
N VAL A 302 19.30 3.06 9.31
CA VAL A 302 20.13 3.54 10.43
C VAL A 302 19.22 3.87 11.62
N SER A 303 18.24 4.75 11.42
CA SER A 303 17.36 5.24 12.48
C SER A 303 15.87 5.22 12.11
N GLY A 304 15.51 4.58 10.99
CA GLY A 304 14.11 4.48 10.56
C GLY A 304 13.33 3.50 11.42
N ASP A 305 12.12 3.90 11.83
CA ASP A 305 11.23 3.15 12.71
C ASP A 305 9.96 2.67 12.00
N GLY A 306 9.49 1.48 12.39
CA GLY A 306 8.18 0.96 11.99
C GLY A 306 8.06 0.64 10.49
N ASN A 307 9.16 0.31 9.81
CA ASN A 307 9.14 -0.05 8.40
C ASN A 307 8.88 -1.54 8.20
N THR A 308 8.07 -1.89 7.20
CA THR A 308 7.85 -3.27 6.74
C THR A 308 8.44 -3.43 5.35
N ALA A 309 9.44 -4.29 5.18
CA ALA A 309 10.10 -4.61 3.93
C ALA A 309 10.06 -6.13 3.67
N LEU A 310 9.31 -6.55 2.66
CA LEU A 310 9.17 -7.95 2.27
C LEU A 310 9.54 -8.11 0.80
N GLY A 311 10.71 -8.66 0.52
CA GLY A 311 11.26 -8.84 -0.81
C GLY A 311 12.76 -8.62 -0.86
N HIS A 312 13.43 -9.21 -1.86
CA HIS A 312 14.84 -8.95 -2.12
C HIS A 312 15.05 -7.46 -2.46
N GLU A 313 15.98 -6.81 -1.77
CA GLU A 313 16.27 -5.38 -1.92
C GLU A 313 15.09 -4.40 -1.65
N ALA A 314 14.07 -4.82 -0.89
CA ALA A 314 13.01 -3.90 -0.46
C ALA A 314 13.58 -2.88 0.56
N LEU A 315 13.36 -1.57 0.34
CA LEU A 315 13.85 -0.48 1.19
C LEU A 315 15.38 -0.49 1.47
N THR A 316 16.21 -1.02 0.57
CA THR A 316 17.64 -1.25 0.81
C THR A 316 18.43 -0.03 1.27
N THR A 317 18.14 1.18 0.77
CA THR A 317 18.89 2.40 1.12
C THR A 317 18.23 3.28 2.16
N ASN A 318 17.13 2.85 2.79
CA ASN A 318 16.44 3.67 3.80
C ASN A 318 17.44 4.05 4.89
N ILE A 319 17.61 5.32 5.23
CA ILE A 319 18.49 5.77 6.31
C ILE A 319 17.65 6.12 7.54
N GLY A 320 16.65 7.00 7.36
CA GLY A 320 15.82 7.53 8.45
C GLY A 320 14.33 7.63 8.14
N GLY A 321 13.87 7.05 7.04
CA GLY A 321 12.45 7.02 6.70
C GLY A 321 11.66 6.12 7.66
N ASN A 322 10.48 6.59 8.09
CA ASN A 322 9.65 5.92 9.08
C ASN A 322 8.31 5.45 8.48
N ARG A 323 7.75 4.37 9.04
CA ARG A 323 6.39 3.89 8.72
C ARG A 323 6.16 3.63 7.22
N ASN A 324 7.17 3.09 6.53
CA ASN A 324 7.04 2.70 5.14
C ASN A 324 6.67 1.21 5.02
N VAL A 325 5.83 0.87 4.04
CA VAL A 325 5.47 -0.51 3.70
C VAL A 325 5.95 -0.80 2.28
N ALA A 326 6.94 -1.67 2.13
CA ALA A 326 7.49 -2.10 0.85
C ALA A 326 7.33 -3.62 0.70
N LEU A 327 6.44 -4.07 -0.17
CA LEU A 327 6.13 -5.47 -0.42
C LEU A 327 6.36 -5.78 -1.91
N GLY A 328 7.44 -6.50 -2.21
CA GLY A 328 7.88 -6.84 -3.55
C GLY A 328 9.39 -6.66 -3.72
N PRO A 329 10.03 -7.39 -4.65
CA PRO A 329 11.44 -7.16 -4.96
C PRO A 329 11.67 -5.70 -5.39
N LYS A 330 12.70 -5.07 -4.81
CA LYS A 330 13.10 -3.69 -5.11
C LYS A 330 12.02 -2.62 -4.89
N ALA A 331 10.95 -2.94 -4.14
CA ALA A 331 9.95 -1.95 -3.74
C ALA A 331 10.63 -0.89 -2.84
N MET A 332 10.45 0.39 -3.17
CA MET A 332 11.11 1.53 -2.48
C MET A 332 12.64 1.41 -2.33
N ARG A 333 13.32 0.72 -3.24
CA ARG A 333 14.75 0.38 -3.11
C ARG A 333 15.65 1.58 -2.77
N LEU A 334 15.41 2.72 -3.41
CA LEU A 334 16.24 3.93 -3.29
C LEU A 334 15.72 4.97 -2.28
N ASN A 335 14.72 4.64 -1.45
CA ASN A 335 14.23 5.56 -0.42
C ASN A 335 15.37 5.91 0.54
N ILE A 336 15.55 7.20 0.85
CA ILE A 336 16.59 7.67 1.78
C ILE A 336 15.96 8.08 3.12
N SER A 337 14.99 8.99 3.11
CA SER A 337 14.35 9.50 4.34
C SER A 337 12.84 9.73 4.23
N GLY A 338 12.23 9.48 3.07
CA GLY A 338 10.79 9.57 2.92
C GLY A 338 10.06 8.62 3.86
N SER A 339 8.94 9.09 4.43
CA SER A 339 8.16 8.41 5.45
C SER A 339 6.69 8.30 5.05
N ASN A 340 5.97 7.34 5.65
CA ASN A 340 4.53 7.11 5.45
C ASN A 340 4.16 6.78 4.00
N SER A 341 4.97 5.98 3.32
CA SER A 341 4.69 5.52 1.95
C SER A 341 4.38 4.03 1.89
N VAL A 342 3.49 3.65 0.98
CA VAL A 342 3.14 2.25 0.69
C VAL A 342 3.57 1.94 -0.74
N ALA A 343 4.32 0.86 -0.93
CA ALA A 343 4.74 0.31 -2.21
C ALA A 343 4.50 -1.20 -2.24
N LEU A 344 3.62 -1.64 -3.13
CA LEU A 344 3.24 -3.04 -3.30
C LEU A 344 3.44 -3.45 -4.77
N GLY A 345 4.37 -4.36 -5.03
CA GLY A 345 4.70 -4.87 -6.36
C GLY A 345 6.19 -4.76 -6.68
N ASP A 346 6.63 -5.53 -7.68
CA ASP A 346 8.01 -5.45 -8.17
C ASP A 346 8.32 -4.02 -8.64
N SER A 347 9.42 -3.47 -8.12
CA SER A 347 9.94 -2.15 -8.47
C SER A 347 8.93 -1.00 -8.28
N ALA A 348 7.90 -1.19 -7.45
CA ALA A 348 7.00 -0.11 -7.06
C ALA A 348 7.78 0.98 -6.29
N LEU A 349 7.68 2.23 -6.73
CA LEU A 349 8.38 3.37 -6.14
C LEU A 349 9.92 3.21 -6.06
N ALA A 350 10.53 2.44 -6.98
CA ALA A 350 11.92 2.00 -6.85
C ALA A 350 12.99 3.11 -6.89
N HIS A 351 12.73 4.24 -7.55
CA HIS A 351 13.70 5.33 -7.73
C HIS A 351 13.51 6.52 -6.79
N TYR A 352 12.52 6.43 -5.89
CA TYR A 352 12.19 7.52 -4.99
C TYR A 352 13.33 7.81 -4.02
N ASN A 353 13.89 9.02 -4.10
CA ASN A 353 14.99 9.49 -3.27
C ASN A 353 14.62 10.78 -2.49
N GLY A 354 13.34 11.13 -2.48
CA GLY A 354 12.83 12.32 -1.80
C GLY A 354 12.89 12.23 -0.27
N THR A 355 12.83 13.39 0.36
CA THR A 355 12.87 13.53 1.83
C THR A 355 11.47 13.55 2.46
N ILE A 356 10.42 13.80 1.66
CA ILE A 356 9.03 13.87 2.11
C ILE A 356 8.20 12.81 1.39
N GLY A 357 7.82 11.75 2.11
CA GLY A 357 7.07 10.62 1.55
C GLY A 357 5.58 10.91 1.33
N ARG A 358 4.70 10.01 1.80
CA ARG A 358 3.24 10.00 1.53
C ARG A 358 2.87 9.56 0.12
N GLN A 359 3.49 8.48 -0.36
CA GLN A 359 3.13 7.85 -1.63
C GLN A 359 2.25 6.62 -1.39
N THR A 360 1.33 6.35 -2.31
CA THR A 360 0.67 5.04 -2.43
C THR A 360 0.99 4.50 -3.81
N ALA A 361 1.79 3.44 -3.92
CA ALA A 361 2.15 2.77 -5.15
C ALA A 361 1.74 1.29 -5.06
N VAL A 362 0.74 0.86 -5.82
CA VAL A 362 0.22 -0.51 -5.80
C VAL A 362 0.17 -1.03 -7.23
N GLY A 363 1.05 -1.97 -7.56
CA GLY A 363 1.22 -2.53 -8.90
C GLY A 363 2.69 -2.53 -9.30
N SER A 364 3.07 -3.47 -10.17
CA SER A 364 4.45 -3.53 -10.67
C SER A 364 4.81 -2.26 -11.44
N GLY A 365 5.92 -1.63 -11.04
CA GLY A 365 6.39 -0.36 -11.59
C GLY A 365 5.52 0.87 -11.28
N ALA A 366 4.50 0.78 -10.43
CA ALA A 366 3.73 1.97 -10.03
C ALA A 366 4.67 3.02 -9.41
N LEU A 367 4.59 4.28 -9.84
CA LEU A 367 5.52 5.36 -9.45
C LEU A 367 7.02 5.03 -9.65
N GLY A 368 7.34 4.21 -10.65
CA GLY A 368 8.69 3.66 -10.86
C GLY A 368 9.81 4.69 -10.98
N SER A 369 9.56 5.87 -11.55
CA SER A 369 10.58 6.91 -11.83
C SER A 369 10.54 8.13 -10.90
N LEU A 370 9.73 8.11 -9.83
CA LEU A 370 9.61 9.25 -8.91
C LEU A 370 10.94 9.54 -8.23
N THR A 371 11.36 10.80 -8.18
CA THR A 371 12.54 11.25 -7.42
C THR A 371 12.11 12.11 -6.23
N THR A 372 11.45 13.25 -6.45
CA THR A 372 11.19 14.26 -5.39
C THR A 372 9.71 14.62 -5.16
N GLY A 373 8.79 14.21 -6.02
CA GLY A 373 7.36 14.48 -5.85
C GLY A 373 6.78 13.86 -4.58
N GLU A 374 5.66 14.39 -4.07
CA GLU A 374 4.99 13.96 -2.82
C GLU A 374 3.48 13.79 -3.02
N ARG A 375 2.83 13.04 -2.12
CA ARG A 375 1.36 12.89 -2.07
C ARG A 375 0.74 12.29 -3.35
N ASN A 376 1.45 11.39 -4.04
CA ASN A 376 0.91 10.71 -5.21
C ASN A 376 0.28 9.36 -4.85
N THR A 377 -0.82 9.05 -5.52
CA THR A 377 -1.49 7.74 -5.46
C THR A 377 -1.45 7.11 -6.85
N ALA A 378 -0.90 5.90 -6.95
CA ALA A 378 -0.73 5.14 -8.17
C ALA A 378 -1.14 3.69 -7.91
N VAL A 379 -2.21 3.23 -8.56
CA VAL A 379 -2.76 1.88 -8.41
C VAL A 379 -2.97 1.28 -9.80
N GLY A 380 -2.14 0.30 -10.17
CA GLY A 380 -2.16 -0.38 -11.46
C GLY A 380 -0.77 -0.69 -11.99
N PHE A 381 -0.69 -1.53 -13.03
CA PHE A 381 0.57 -1.79 -13.72
C PHE A 381 1.08 -0.49 -14.35
N ARG A 382 2.30 -0.08 -13.96
CA ARG A 382 2.97 1.14 -14.45
C ARG A 382 2.09 2.41 -14.41
N SER A 383 1.12 2.48 -13.50
CA SER A 383 0.39 3.72 -13.24
C SER A 383 1.37 4.77 -12.71
N LEU A 384 1.33 5.98 -13.27
CA LEU A 384 2.19 7.09 -12.89
C LEU A 384 3.70 6.80 -13.02
N TYR A 385 4.09 5.86 -13.88
CA TYR A 385 5.46 5.32 -13.96
C TYR A 385 6.52 6.39 -14.19
N GLY A 386 6.32 7.26 -15.20
CA GLY A 386 7.27 8.28 -15.63
C GLY A 386 7.27 9.56 -14.79
N ASN A 387 6.44 9.65 -13.74
CA ASN A 387 6.43 10.82 -12.88
C ASN A 387 7.73 10.92 -12.09
N SER A 388 8.51 11.97 -12.35
CA SER A 388 9.79 12.24 -11.68
C SER A 388 9.64 13.25 -10.54
N VAL A 389 8.84 14.31 -10.70
CA VAL A 389 8.77 15.44 -9.75
C VAL A 389 7.36 15.85 -9.32
N GLY A 390 6.34 15.43 -10.07
CA GLY A 390 4.96 15.89 -9.89
C GLY A 390 4.36 15.43 -8.56
N LYS A 391 3.45 16.25 -8.02
CA LYS A 391 2.86 16.12 -6.68
C LYS A 391 1.34 16.02 -6.74
N GLY A 392 0.76 15.34 -5.75
CA GLY A 392 -0.69 15.32 -5.56
C GLY A 392 -1.47 14.64 -6.69
N ASN A 393 -0.83 13.78 -7.47
CA ASN A 393 -1.48 13.08 -8.58
C ASN A 393 -2.18 11.80 -8.11
N VAL A 394 -3.33 11.49 -8.72
CA VAL A 394 -4.06 10.23 -8.52
C VAL A 394 -4.11 9.50 -9.86
N ALA A 395 -3.57 8.29 -9.93
CA ALA A 395 -3.57 7.43 -11.11
C ALA A 395 -4.07 6.03 -10.72
N VAL A 396 -5.24 5.63 -11.22
CA VAL A 396 -5.84 4.32 -10.93
C VAL A 396 -6.22 3.64 -12.24
N GLY A 397 -5.50 2.58 -12.60
CA GLY A 397 -5.66 1.88 -13.87
C GLY A 397 -4.33 1.49 -14.48
N ASN A 398 -4.37 0.56 -15.44
CA ASN A 398 -3.20 0.18 -16.22
C ASN A 398 -2.69 1.40 -17.02
N VAL A 399 -1.41 1.70 -16.87
CA VAL A 399 -0.70 2.83 -17.51
C VAL A 399 -1.42 4.20 -17.41
N ALA A 400 -2.25 4.40 -16.39
CA ALA A 400 -2.88 5.70 -16.14
C ALA A 400 -1.79 6.75 -15.80
N LEU A 401 -1.87 7.94 -16.43
CA LEU A 401 -0.97 9.08 -16.20
C LEU A 401 0.52 8.72 -16.34
N HIS A 402 0.88 7.87 -17.31
CA HIS A 402 2.19 7.25 -17.42
C HIS A 402 3.37 8.24 -17.57
N ASN A 403 3.21 9.39 -18.24
CA ASN A 403 4.34 10.27 -18.64
C ASN A 403 4.42 11.63 -17.92
N THR A 404 3.61 11.87 -16.88
CA THR A 404 3.46 13.21 -16.31
C THR A 404 4.67 13.66 -15.49
N THR A 405 4.97 14.95 -15.48
CA THR A 405 5.76 15.64 -14.46
C THR A 405 4.96 16.72 -13.75
N ALA A 406 3.66 16.82 -14.07
CA ALA A 406 2.76 17.86 -13.60
C ALA A 406 2.11 17.55 -12.25
N ASP A 407 1.52 18.56 -11.63
CA ASP A 407 0.85 18.47 -10.33
C ASP A 407 -0.68 18.35 -10.46
N GLY A 408 -1.29 17.66 -9.49
CA GLY A 408 -2.72 17.70 -9.24
C GLY A 408 -3.62 17.03 -10.29
N ALA A 409 -3.10 16.11 -11.11
CA ALA A 409 -3.89 15.38 -12.09
C ALA A 409 -4.61 14.18 -11.45
N VAL A 410 -5.84 13.92 -11.88
CA VAL A 410 -6.65 12.75 -11.51
C VAL A 410 -6.89 11.93 -12.77
N ALA A 411 -6.42 10.68 -12.80
CA ALA A 411 -6.57 9.75 -13.91
C ALA A 411 -7.09 8.41 -13.40
N VAL A 412 -8.30 8.03 -13.78
CA VAL A 412 -8.94 6.77 -13.36
C VAL A 412 -9.49 6.05 -14.59
N GLY A 413 -8.92 4.90 -14.92
CA GLY A 413 -9.22 4.13 -16.13
C GLY A 413 -7.96 3.69 -16.87
N ASP A 414 -8.07 2.66 -17.72
CA ASP A 414 -6.96 2.24 -18.57
C ASP A 414 -6.54 3.37 -19.52
N SER A 415 -5.24 3.66 -19.55
CA SER A 415 -4.63 4.68 -20.41
C SER A 415 -5.21 6.10 -20.26
N ALA A 416 -5.91 6.41 -19.15
CA ALA A 416 -6.38 7.76 -18.87
C ALA A 416 -5.17 8.70 -18.67
N LEU A 417 -5.18 9.87 -19.33
CA LEU A 417 -4.09 10.86 -19.29
C LEU A 417 -2.68 10.31 -19.67
N PHE A 418 -2.61 9.23 -20.45
CA PHE A 418 -1.36 8.51 -20.75
C PHE A 418 -0.21 9.41 -21.25
N ALA A 419 -0.49 10.32 -22.21
CA ALA A 419 0.52 11.15 -22.85
C ALA A 419 0.81 12.48 -22.13
N SER A 420 0.14 12.78 -21.01
CA SER A 420 0.31 14.05 -20.31
C SER A 420 1.73 14.17 -19.77
N THR A 421 2.41 15.27 -20.05
CA THR A 421 3.76 15.59 -19.59
C THR A 421 3.72 16.78 -18.63
N THR A 422 3.23 17.95 -19.05
CA THR A 422 3.27 19.18 -18.23
C THR A 422 1.90 19.76 -17.88
N GLY A 423 0.81 19.20 -18.41
CA GLY A 423 -0.55 19.66 -18.13
C GLY A 423 -0.95 19.46 -16.67
N VAL A 424 -1.30 20.54 -15.97
CA VAL A 424 -1.66 20.52 -14.54
C VAL A 424 -3.18 20.42 -14.34
N GLN A 425 -3.59 19.83 -13.21
CA GLN A 425 -4.98 19.87 -12.73
C GLN A 425 -6.03 19.37 -13.74
N ASN A 426 -5.68 18.34 -14.49
CA ASN A 426 -6.64 17.63 -15.36
C ASN A 426 -7.35 16.51 -14.59
N THR A 427 -8.63 16.31 -14.86
CA THR A 427 -9.42 15.17 -14.38
C THR A 427 -9.82 14.29 -15.56
N ALA A 428 -9.40 13.02 -15.57
CA ALA A 428 -9.73 12.02 -16.58
C ALA A 428 -10.31 10.78 -15.89
N LEU A 429 -11.58 10.47 -16.13
CA LEU A 429 -12.27 9.30 -15.60
C LEU A 429 -12.90 8.50 -16.76
N GLY A 430 -12.31 7.35 -17.10
CA GLY A 430 -12.77 6.47 -18.16
C GLY A 430 -11.63 5.92 -19.02
N TYR A 431 -11.94 4.88 -19.80
CA TYR A 431 -10.99 4.30 -20.74
C TYR A 431 -10.55 5.34 -21.77
N GLY A 432 -9.24 5.61 -21.84
CA GLY A 432 -8.65 6.51 -22.83
C GLY A 432 -9.12 7.97 -22.75
N ALA A 433 -9.67 8.42 -21.62
CA ALA A 433 -10.00 9.84 -21.40
C ALA A 433 -8.71 10.68 -21.36
N LEU A 434 -8.67 11.81 -22.10
CA LEU A 434 -7.47 12.68 -22.25
C LEU A 434 -6.17 11.94 -22.66
N ARG A 435 -6.27 10.80 -23.36
CA ARG A 435 -5.13 9.91 -23.65
C ARG A 435 -3.98 10.61 -24.39
N HIS A 436 -4.31 11.47 -25.35
CA HIS A 436 -3.34 12.17 -26.22
C HIS A 436 -3.20 13.67 -25.89
N SER A 437 -3.52 14.07 -24.66
CA SER A 437 -3.17 15.41 -24.15
C SER A 437 -1.78 15.42 -23.55
N THR A 438 -0.97 16.43 -23.88
CA THR A 438 0.44 16.53 -23.49
C THR A 438 0.66 17.65 -22.47
N SER A 439 0.35 18.90 -22.82
CA SER A 439 0.63 20.10 -22.00
C SER A 439 -0.62 20.87 -21.59
N GLN A 440 -1.81 20.42 -21.98
CA GLN A 440 -3.07 21.10 -21.72
C GLN A 440 -3.46 20.97 -20.24
N SER A 441 -3.98 22.04 -19.65
CA SER A 441 -4.34 22.12 -18.23
C SER A 441 -5.85 22.35 -18.03
N PHE A 442 -6.33 22.07 -16.81
CA PHE A 442 -7.68 22.38 -16.35
C PHE A 442 -8.81 21.68 -17.13
N ASN A 443 -8.54 20.54 -17.76
CA ASN A 443 -9.56 19.80 -18.51
C ASN A 443 -10.25 18.75 -17.61
N THR A 444 -11.56 18.61 -17.76
CA THR A 444 -12.38 17.58 -17.12
C THR A 444 -12.95 16.65 -18.17
N ALA A 445 -12.54 15.39 -18.18
CA ALA A 445 -12.97 14.36 -19.12
C ALA A 445 -13.54 13.16 -18.35
N VAL A 446 -14.83 12.90 -18.50
CA VAL A 446 -15.52 11.80 -17.82
C VAL A 446 -16.31 10.99 -18.85
N GLY A 447 -15.89 9.75 -19.10
CA GLY A 447 -16.50 8.85 -20.08
C GLY A 447 -15.46 8.16 -20.96
N PHE A 448 -15.91 7.14 -21.69
CA PHE A 448 -15.08 6.43 -22.67
C PHE A 448 -14.63 7.40 -23.78
N GLU A 449 -13.32 7.56 -23.95
CA GLU A 449 -12.70 8.45 -24.94
C GLU A 449 -13.19 9.92 -24.89
N ALA A 450 -13.65 10.42 -23.73
CA ALA A 450 -13.93 11.84 -23.55
C ALA A 450 -12.62 12.64 -23.66
N LEU A 451 -12.62 13.73 -24.45
CA LEU A 451 -11.42 14.55 -24.72
C LEU A 451 -10.18 13.74 -25.16
N HIS A 452 -10.38 12.59 -25.83
CA HIS A 452 -9.34 11.62 -26.14
C HIS A 452 -8.07 12.21 -26.77
N SER A 453 -8.24 13.14 -27.71
CA SER A 453 -7.18 13.86 -28.41
C SER A 453 -7.43 15.36 -28.28
N ASN A 454 -7.00 15.92 -27.16
CA ASN A 454 -7.06 17.35 -26.88
C ASN A 454 -5.65 17.96 -27.01
N ILE A 455 -5.34 18.53 -28.18
CA ILE A 455 -3.95 18.69 -28.70
C ILE A 455 -3.51 20.14 -28.97
N GLY A 456 -4.40 21.13 -28.92
CA GLY A 456 -4.03 22.54 -29.11
C GLY A 456 -3.21 23.09 -27.95
N PHE A 457 -2.23 23.98 -28.20
CA PHE A 457 -1.45 24.64 -27.13
C PHE A 457 -2.36 25.37 -26.13
N PHE A 458 -3.47 25.92 -26.64
CA PHE A 458 -4.47 26.62 -25.85
C PHE A 458 -5.64 25.75 -25.41
N ALA A 459 -5.69 24.45 -25.72
CA ALA A 459 -6.87 23.61 -25.50
C ALA A 459 -7.08 23.24 -24.01
N GLN A 460 -7.33 24.26 -23.20
CA GLN A 460 -7.41 24.26 -21.75
C GLN A 460 -8.85 24.55 -21.32
N GLY A 461 -9.19 24.15 -20.09
CA GLY A 461 -10.49 24.47 -19.51
C GLY A 461 -11.68 23.75 -20.16
N ASN A 462 -11.46 22.67 -20.90
CA ASN A 462 -12.55 21.95 -21.55
C ASN A 462 -13.22 20.95 -20.60
N THR A 463 -14.55 20.84 -20.65
CA THR A 463 -15.34 19.88 -19.89
C THR A 463 -16.07 18.94 -20.84
N GLY A 464 -15.62 17.68 -20.95
CA GLY A 464 -16.26 16.62 -21.71
C GLY A 464 -16.84 15.54 -20.81
N LEU A 465 -18.16 15.44 -20.73
CA LEU A 465 -18.88 14.41 -19.98
C LEU A 465 -19.71 13.55 -20.95
N GLY A 466 -19.37 12.27 -21.08
CA GLY A 466 -20.09 11.29 -21.91
C GLY A 466 -19.19 10.52 -22.88
N TRP A 467 -19.78 9.53 -23.55
CA TRP A 467 -19.07 8.74 -24.58
C TRP A 467 -18.61 9.66 -25.71
N ARG A 468 -17.29 9.74 -25.91
CA ARG A 468 -16.66 10.55 -26.98
C ARG A 468 -17.10 12.02 -27.02
N SER A 469 -17.45 12.60 -25.88
CA SER A 469 -17.64 14.05 -25.77
C SER A 469 -16.31 14.76 -26.02
N LEU A 470 -16.28 15.77 -26.89
CA LEU A 470 -15.08 16.53 -27.25
C LEU A 470 -13.90 15.65 -27.72
N ARG A 471 -14.18 14.51 -28.36
CA ARG A 471 -13.18 13.45 -28.61
C ARG A 471 -11.89 13.97 -29.26
N THR A 472 -12.02 14.77 -30.32
CA THR A 472 -10.89 15.47 -30.94
C THR A 472 -11.13 16.95 -30.80
N ASN A 473 -10.31 17.62 -29.99
CA ASN A 473 -10.46 19.02 -29.64
C ASN A 473 -9.13 19.77 -29.76
N SER A 474 -9.13 20.96 -30.36
CA SER A 474 -7.99 21.88 -30.27
C SER A 474 -8.33 23.28 -29.74
N GLY A 475 -9.60 23.52 -29.40
CA GLY A 475 -10.09 24.75 -28.80
C GLY A 475 -10.16 24.71 -27.26
N SER A 476 -10.45 25.86 -26.68
CA SER A 476 -10.45 26.13 -25.25
C SER A 476 -11.86 26.35 -24.70
N SER A 477 -12.03 26.11 -23.40
CA SER A 477 -13.23 26.49 -22.66
C SER A 477 -14.55 25.91 -23.21
N ASN A 478 -14.48 24.76 -23.91
CA ASN A 478 -15.66 24.11 -24.45
C ASN A 478 -16.29 23.18 -23.41
N THR A 479 -17.62 23.18 -23.32
CA THR A 479 -18.40 22.28 -22.46
C THR A 479 -19.24 21.36 -23.33
N GLY A 480 -18.96 20.06 -23.31
CA GLY A 480 -19.74 19.04 -23.99
C GLY A 480 -20.32 18.02 -23.02
N ILE A 481 -21.64 17.96 -22.88
CA ILE A 481 -22.34 17.03 -21.99
C ILE A 481 -23.29 16.14 -22.80
N GLY A 482 -22.95 14.86 -22.92
CA GLY A 482 -23.72 13.86 -23.66
C GLY A 482 -22.84 13.04 -24.61
N ALA A 483 -23.45 12.07 -25.29
CA ALA A 483 -22.74 11.20 -26.22
C ALA A 483 -22.43 11.96 -27.53
N GLY A 484 -21.16 11.99 -27.93
CA GLY A 484 -20.73 12.57 -29.20
C GLY A 484 -20.91 14.08 -29.34
N VAL A 485 -21.08 14.81 -28.23
CA VAL A 485 -21.11 16.29 -28.27
C VAL A 485 -19.76 16.83 -28.69
N LEU A 486 -19.73 17.79 -29.63
CA LEU A 486 -18.47 18.40 -30.09
C LEU A 486 -17.41 17.34 -30.46
N GLN A 487 -17.84 16.19 -31.00
CA GLN A 487 -16.96 15.04 -31.23
C GLN A 487 -15.73 15.43 -32.04
N MET A 488 -15.92 16.34 -33.01
CA MET A 488 -14.85 17.01 -33.72
C MET A 488 -14.95 18.52 -33.52
N ASN A 489 -14.11 19.07 -32.65
CA ASN A 489 -13.95 20.50 -32.47
C ASN A 489 -12.53 20.92 -32.87
N GLY A 490 -12.38 21.75 -33.91
CA GLY A 490 -11.09 22.30 -34.31
C GLY A 490 -10.63 23.36 -33.32
N ASN A 491 -10.44 24.60 -33.77
CA ASN A 491 -9.98 25.72 -32.92
C ASN A 491 -11.15 26.54 -32.33
N GLY A 492 -12.38 26.02 -32.40
CA GLY A 492 -13.56 26.66 -31.82
C GLY A 492 -13.52 26.71 -30.30
N ASN A 493 -13.78 27.89 -29.74
CA ASN A 493 -13.67 28.16 -28.30
C ASN A 493 -15.04 28.51 -27.69
N ASN A 494 -15.15 28.34 -26.38
CA ASN A 494 -16.31 28.74 -25.58
C ASN A 494 -17.66 28.13 -26.05
N ASN A 495 -17.62 26.97 -26.70
CA ASN A 495 -18.85 26.33 -27.17
C ASN A 495 -19.47 25.47 -26.06
N VAL A 496 -20.79 25.51 -25.96
CA VAL A 496 -21.58 24.68 -25.04
C VAL A 496 -22.47 23.75 -25.84
N GLY A 497 -22.25 22.46 -25.75
CA GLY A 497 -23.12 21.43 -26.28
C GLY A 497 -23.70 20.56 -25.16
N ILE A 498 -25.01 20.36 -25.15
CA ILE A 498 -25.71 19.50 -24.19
C ILE A 498 -26.73 18.65 -24.96
N GLY A 499 -26.57 17.33 -24.94
CA GLY A 499 -27.44 16.40 -25.65
C GLY A 499 -26.67 15.30 -26.40
N ASN A 500 -27.36 14.44 -27.13
CA ASN A 500 -26.69 13.48 -28.00
C ASN A 500 -26.37 14.15 -29.34
N SER A 501 -25.08 14.15 -29.70
CA SER A 501 -24.56 14.76 -30.93
C SER A 501 -24.93 16.25 -31.11
N ALA A 502 -25.08 17.00 -30.01
CA ALA A 502 -25.19 18.45 -30.07
C ALA A 502 -23.84 19.03 -30.56
N LEU A 503 -23.90 19.97 -31.50
CA LEU A 503 -22.73 20.62 -32.09
C LEU A 503 -21.66 19.61 -32.56
N LEU A 504 -22.10 18.54 -33.24
CA LEU A 504 -21.31 17.33 -33.51
C LEU A 504 -19.96 17.61 -34.18
N ILE A 505 -19.93 18.49 -35.17
CA ILE A 505 -18.74 18.87 -35.93
C ILE A 505 -18.65 20.39 -35.95
N ASN A 506 -17.60 20.94 -35.36
CA ASN A 506 -17.30 22.37 -35.37
C ASN A 506 -15.83 22.56 -35.76
N SER A 507 -15.55 23.16 -36.91
CA SER A 507 -14.18 23.42 -37.35
C SER A 507 -13.57 24.60 -36.58
N SER A 508 -14.25 25.74 -36.55
CA SER A 508 -13.70 26.98 -35.96
C SER A 508 -14.71 27.90 -35.29
N GLY A 509 -15.99 27.51 -35.24
CA GLY A 509 -17.05 28.33 -34.66
C GLY A 509 -16.84 28.58 -33.17
N ASN A 510 -17.03 29.82 -32.74
CA ASN A 510 -16.86 30.26 -31.36
C ASN A 510 -18.20 30.63 -30.71
N ASP A 511 -18.25 30.53 -29.39
CA ASP A 511 -19.35 31.06 -28.56
C ASP A 511 -20.74 30.49 -28.93
N ASN A 512 -20.81 29.26 -29.42
CA ASN A 512 -22.09 28.62 -29.78
C ASN A 512 -22.70 27.85 -28.59
N VAL A 513 -24.03 27.85 -28.51
CA VAL A 513 -24.81 27.08 -27.52
C VAL A 513 -25.77 26.15 -28.24
N ALA A 514 -25.63 24.85 -28.02
CA ALA A 514 -26.47 23.80 -28.59
C ALA A 514 -27.05 22.92 -27.49
N VAL A 515 -28.38 22.91 -27.33
CA VAL A 515 -29.06 22.13 -26.30
C VAL A 515 -30.15 21.28 -26.94
N GLY A 516 -29.91 19.97 -27.05
CA GLY A 516 -30.85 19.01 -27.63
C GLY A 516 -30.16 17.91 -28.44
N TYR A 517 -30.94 16.89 -28.83
CA TYR A 517 -30.47 15.88 -29.78
C TYR A 517 -30.21 16.51 -31.14
N LEU A 518 -28.99 16.42 -31.67
CA LEU A 518 -28.58 17.03 -32.94
C LEU A 518 -28.83 18.54 -33.04
N ALA A 519 -28.85 19.26 -31.90
CA ALA A 519 -28.90 20.71 -31.93
C ALA A 519 -27.60 21.26 -32.52
N LEU A 520 -27.70 22.22 -33.44
CA LEU A 520 -26.58 22.87 -34.13
C LEU A 520 -25.59 21.90 -34.81
N ALA A 521 -26.05 20.72 -35.24
CA ALA A 521 -25.17 19.66 -35.73
C ALA A 521 -24.47 20.02 -37.06
N SER A 522 -25.06 20.96 -37.82
CA SER A 522 -24.55 21.40 -39.13
C SER A 522 -23.61 22.62 -39.06
N ASN A 523 -23.45 23.24 -37.89
CA ASN A 523 -22.63 24.45 -37.73
C ASN A 523 -21.13 24.15 -37.71
N LEU A 524 -20.45 24.47 -38.82
CA LEU A 524 -19.01 24.20 -39.00
C LEU A 524 -18.12 25.37 -38.58
N THR A 525 -18.47 26.60 -38.95
CA THR A 525 -17.66 27.81 -38.72
C THR A 525 -18.46 28.96 -38.13
N GLY A 526 -19.78 28.82 -38.02
CA GLY A 526 -20.66 29.83 -37.47
C GLY A 526 -20.38 30.15 -36.01
N GLU A 527 -20.63 31.39 -35.62
CA GLU A 527 -20.29 31.93 -34.29
C GLU A 527 -21.48 32.56 -33.59
N LYS A 528 -21.49 32.51 -32.26
CA LYS A 528 -22.53 33.14 -31.40
C LYS A 528 -23.93 32.63 -31.69
N ASN A 529 -24.05 31.40 -32.19
CA ASN A 529 -25.34 30.81 -32.50
C ASN A 529 -25.90 30.07 -31.28
N ILE A 530 -27.21 30.17 -31.09
CA ILE A 530 -27.93 29.48 -30.02
C ILE A 530 -28.99 28.58 -30.65
N ALA A 531 -28.91 27.27 -30.42
CA ALA A 531 -29.94 26.32 -30.79
C ALA A 531 -30.44 25.56 -29.56
N ILE A 532 -31.75 25.64 -29.30
CA ILE A 532 -32.39 24.95 -28.18
C ILE A 532 -33.58 24.15 -28.70
N GLY A 533 -33.48 22.82 -28.65
CA GLY A 533 -34.48 21.89 -29.17
C GLY A 533 -33.84 20.73 -29.93
N GLY A 534 -34.53 19.59 -29.98
CA GLY A 534 -34.07 18.47 -30.81
C GLY A 534 -34.11 18.86 -32.29
N ARG A 535 -32.99 18.70 -33.00
CA ARG A 535 -32.82 19.10 -34.41
C ARG A 535 -33.03 20.59 -34.68
N ALA A 536 -32.88 21.45 -33.65
CA ALA A 536 -32.80 22.88 -33.86
C ALA A 536 -31.45 23.23 -34.51
N ASP A 537 -31.43 23.88 -35.67
CA ASP A 537 -30.18 24.06 -36.43
C ASP A 537 -30.13 25.38 -37.23
N VAL A 538 -28.96 25.64 -37.81
CA VAL A 538 -28.70 26.69 -38.80
C VAL A 538 -28.64 26.07 -40.20
N TRP A 539 -29.25 26.70 -41.19
CA TRP A 539 -29.26 26.18 -42.57
C TRP A 539 -27.88 26.25 -43.24
N LEU A 540 -27.14 27.33 -42.97
CA LEU A 540 -25.76 27.51 -43.45
C LEU A 540 -24.78 27.22 -42.33
N THR A 541 -23.63 26.67 -42.69
CA THR A 541 -22.61 26.22 -41.74
C THR A 541 -21.85 27.35 -41.05
N ASP A 542 -22.06 28.60 -41.49
CA ASP A 542 -21.27 29.80 -41.15
C ASP A 542 -22.13 30.98 -40.65
N LEU A 543 -23.40 30.76 -40.29
CA LEU A 543 -24.24 31.83 -39.75
C LEU A 543 -23.63 32.43 -38.47
N ILE A 544 -23.90 33.71 -38.23
CA ILE A 544 -23.39 34.44 -37.07
C ILE A 544 -24.56 35.07 -36.32
N ASN A 545 -24.55 34.97 -34.99
CA ASN A 545 -25.55 35.60 -34.13
C ASN A 545 -26.98 35.19 -34.52
N ALA A 546 -27.17 33.89 -34.76
CA ALA A 546 -28.45 33.29 -35.10
C ALA A 546 -29.00 32.51 -33.91
N THR A 547 -30.24 32.77 -33.51
CA THR A 547 -30.89 32.05 -32.41
C THR A 547 -32.10 31.26 -32.91
N VAL A 548 -32.15 29.98 -32.60
CA VAL A 548 -33.25 29.09 -32.99
C VAL A 548 -33.72 28.28 -31.79
N ILE A 549 -35.02 28.33 -31.51
CA ILE A 549 -35.62 27.64 -30.35
C ILE A 549 -36.84 26.86 -30.82
N GLY A 550 -36.83 25.54 -30.63
CA GLY A 550 -37.93 24.64 -31.01
C GLY A 550 -37.45 23.34 -31.65
N TYR A 551 -38.26 22.28 -31.55
CA TYR A 551 -37.97 21.02 -32.24
C TYR A 551 -38.00 21.20 -33.76
N GLY A 552 -36.93 20.80 -34.45
CA GLY A 552 -36.82 20.92 -35.91
C GLY A 552 -36.87 22.35 -36.45
N ALA A 553 -36.68 23.36 -35.60
CA ALA A 553 -36.65 24.75 -36.03
C ALA A 553 -35.32 25.06 -36.74
N GLU A 554 -35.37 25.84 -37.82
CA GLU A 554 -34.19 26.14 -38.63
C GLU A 554 -34.14 27.60 -39.07
N ILE A 555 -32.97 28.23 -38.96
CA ILE A 555 -32.78 29.64 -39.29
C ILE A 555 -31.82 29.82 -40.46
N PHE A 556 -32.12 30.78 -41.34
CA PHE A 556 -31.48 30.93 -42.66
C PHE A 556 -30.58 32.16 -42.79
N SER A 557 -30.53 33.03 -41.77
CA SER A 557 -29.81 34.30 -41.84
C SER A 557 -29.13 34.63 -40.51
N SER A 558 -28.00 35.31 -40.61
CA SER A 558 -27.30 35.91 -39.46
C SER A 558 -28.11 37.05 -38.82
N ASN A 559 -27.83 37.35 -37.56
CA ASN A 559 -28.50 38.41 -36.77
C ASN A 559 -30.03 38.25 -36.69
N ALA A 560 -30.51 37.02 -36.66
CA ALA A 560 -31.92 36.72 -36.64
C ALA A 560 -32.26 35.73 -35.52
N MET A 561 -33.54 35.71 -35.14
CA MET A 561 -34.08 34.74 -34.19
C MET A 561 -35.32 34.06 -34.78
N ARG A 562 -35.43 32.74 -34.62
CA ARG A 562 -36.60 31.94 -34.99
C ARG A 562 -37.11 31.17 -33.77
N PHE A 563 -38.41 31.24 -33.50
CA PHE A 563 -39.10 30.40 -32.53
C PHE A 563 -40.03 29.42 -33.26
N GLY A 564 -39.74 28.13 -33.15
CA GLY A 564 -40.52 27.06 -33.75
C GLY A 564 -40.21 26.77 -35.22
N ASN A 565 -40.72 25.63 -35.69
CA ASN A 565 -40.69 25.22 -37.09
C ASN A 565 -42.02 25.59 -37.78
N ASP A 566 -42.26 25.08 -38.99
CA ASP A 566 -43.49 25.37 -39.74
C ASP A 566 -44.75 24.77 -39.08
N ASP A 567 -44.61 23.80 -38.18
CA ASP A 567 -45.71 23.23 -37.41
C ASP A 567 -46.11 24.13 -36.22
N VAL A 568 -45.25 25.05 -35.80
CA VAL A 568 -45.55 26.01 -34.73
C VAL A 568 -46.38 27.16 -35.31
N THR A 569 -47.70 27.06 -35.14
CA THR A 569 -48.67 28.01 -35.71
C THR A 569 -49.07 29.16 -34.77
N LYS A 570 -48.64 29.16 -33.50
CA LYS A 570 -49.00 30.18 -32.49
C LYS A 570 -47.87 30.43 -31.49
N TRP A 571 -47.65 31.69 -31.10
CA TRP A 571 -46.76 32.07 -30.01
C TRP A 571 -47.55 32.71 -28.86
N GLY A 572 -47.36 32.21 -27.63
CA GLY A 572 -47.98 32.77 -26.43
C GLY A 572 -47.00 33.63 -25.63
N PHE A 573 -47.36 34.87 -25.32
CA PHE A 573 -46.64 35.74 -24.39
C PHE A 573 -47.59 36.22 -23.29
N GLY A 574 -47.40 35.77 -22.04
CA GLY A 574 -48.26 36.15 -20.90
C GLY A 574 -49.13 35.00 -20.37
N ILE A 575 -50.45 35.20 -20.36
CA ILE A 575 -51.44 34.32 -19.69
C ILE A 575 -51.81 33.11 -20.60
N LEU A 576 -52.28 32.03 -19.98
CA LEU A 576 -52.58 30.73 -20.58
C LEU A 576 -53.44 30.83 -21.86
N MET A 577 -52.96 30.23 -22.95
CA MET A 577 -53.68 30.11 -24.22
C MET A 577 -54.96 29.29 -24.05
N ASN A 578 -56.11 29.95 -23.85
CA ASN A 578 -57.40 29.27 -23.76
C ASN A 578 -58.21 29.46 -25.05
N GLY A 579 -57.87 28.70 -26.09
CA GLY A 579 -58.81 28.37 -27.16
C GLY A 579 -59.02 29.37 -28.30
N VAL A 580 -58.28 30.48 -28.40
CA VAL A 580 -58.47 31.48 -29.48
C VAL A 580 -57.33 31.44 -30.54
N ASN A 581 -57.64 31.81 -31.78
CA ASN A 581 -56.74 31.73 -32.94
C ASN A 581 -55.97 33.05 -33.16
N HIS A 582 -54.98 33.35 -32.32
CA HIS A 582 -54.08 34.49 -32.49
C HIS A 582 -52.63 34.03 -32.69
N ALA A 583 -51.87 34.76 -33.54
CA ALA A 583 -50.46 34.48 -33.81
C ALA A 583 -49.53 35.17 -32.79
N ILE A 584 -49.91 36.37 -32.32
CA ILE A 584 -49.32 37.10 -31.20
C ILE A 584 -50.49 37.75 -30.42
N GLU A 585 -50.62 37.43 -29.14
CA GLU A 585 -51.61 38.00 -28.21
C GLU A 585 -50.89 38.82 -27.14
N VAL A 586 -51.27 40.09 -26.97
CA VAL A 586 -50.68 41.01 -25.99
C VAL A 586 -51.72 41.32 -24.91
N GLY A 587 -51.85 40.40 -23.95
CA GLY A 587 -52.82 40.47 -22.84
C GLY A 587 -54.08 39.64 -23.10
N ASP A 588 -54.72 39.18 -22.02
CA ASP A 588 -55.97 38.40 -22.12
C ASP A 588 -57.23 39.29 -22.14
N ASP A 589 -58.31 38.68 -22.61
CA ASP A 589 -59.65 39.26 -22.79
C ASP A 589 -60.36 39.68 -21.49
N ALA A 590 -59.81 39.34 -20.32
CA ALA A 590 -60.55 39.41 -19.06
C ALA A 590 -60.17 40.61 -18.16
N THR A 591 -58.95 41.16 -18.26
CA THR A 591 -58.51 42.16 -17.26
C THR A 591 -57.94 43.47 -17.81
N ASN A 592 -57.67 43.59 -19.10
CA ASN A 592 -56.77 44.66 -19.59
C ASN A 592 -57.40 45.60 -20.63
N GLY A 593 -58.58 45.28 -21.19
CA GLY A 593 -59.23 46.09 -22.22
C GLY A 593 -58.44 46.25 -23.53
N ASN A 594 -57.32 45.54 -23.70
CA ASN A 594 -56.44 45.69 -24.85
C ASN A 594 -56.98 44.86 -26.04
N GLY A 595 -57.71 45.51 -26.93
CA GLY A 595 -58.35 44.84 -28.07
C GLY A 595 -57.41 44.47 -29.24
N ALA A 596 -56.09 44.64 -29.18
CA ALA A 596 -55.24 44.49 -30.37
C ALA A 596 -54.52 43.12 -30.46
N TYR A 597 -54.58 42.47 -31.64
CA TYR A 597 -53.91 41.20 -31.92
C TYR A 597 -53.43 41.12 -33.38
N LEU A 598 -52.48 40.22 -33.66
CA LEU A 598 -52.11 39.85 -35.03
C LEU A 598 -52.94 38.63 -35.46
N SER A 599 -53.78 38.80 -36.48
CA SER A 599 -54.63 37.72 -36.99
C SER A 599 -53.80 36.59 -37.60
N SER A 600 -54.40 35.40 -37.76
CA SER A 600 -53.77 34.29 -38.48
C SER A 600 -53.45 34.59 -39.95
N GLY A 601 -54.04 35.65 -40.52
CA GLY A 601 -53.73 36.16 -41.86
C GLY A 601 -52.61 37.21 -41.89
N GLY A 602 -51.95 37.48 -40.76
CA GLY A 602 -50.87 38.48 -40.67
C GLY A 602 -51.35 39.93 -40.64
N THR A 603 -52.63 40.17 -40.35
CA THR A 603 -53.17 41.54 -40.25
C THR A 603 -53.21 41.99 -38.81
N TRP A 604 -52.63 43.17 -38.53
CA TRP A 604 -52.87 43.84 -37.25
C TRP A 604 -54.36 44.15 -37.13
N THR A 605 -55.00 43.67 -36.06
CA THR A 605 -56.44 43.72 -35.89
C THR A 605 -56.77 44.29 -34.52
N ASN A 606 -57.60 45.33 -34.52
CA ASN A 606 -58.19 45.88 -33.30
C ASN A 606 -59.60 45.31 -33.13
N THR A 607 -59.85 44.65 -32.01
CA THR A 607 -61.14 44.11 -31.58
C THR A 607 -62.11 45.26 -31.43
N SER A 608 -63.23 45.17 -32.15
CA SER A 608 -64.29 46.18 -32.16
C SER A 608 -65.66 45.55 -31.93
N ASP A 609 -65.76 44.65 -30.95
CA ASP A 609 -67.02 44.06 -30.50
C ASP A 609 -67.77 45.04 -29.59
N ALA A 610 -69.08 45.22 -29.82
CA ALA A 610 -69.92 46.10 -29.01
C ALA A 610 -70.05 45.61 -27.56
N THR A 611 -69.96 44.30 -27.31
CA THR A 611 -70.01 43.75 -25.94
C THR A 611 -68.74 44.05 -25.13
N LYS A 612 -67.70 44.57 -25.78
CA LYS A 612 -66.40 44.89 -25.19
C LYS A 612 -66.13 46.40 -25.09
N LYS A 613 -67.16 47.22 -25.32
CA LYS A 613 -67.10 48.68 -25.28
C LYS A 613 -68.23 49.21 -24.40
N GLU A 614 -67.98 50.31 -23.72
CA GLU A 614 -68.96 51.02 -22.89
C GLU A 614 -68.88 52.53 -23.14
N ASP A 615 -69.78 53.31 -22.54
CA ASP A 615 -69.86 54.78 -22.68
C ASP A 615 -70.07 55.29 -24.12
N PHE A 616 -70.99 54.64 -24.85
CA PHE A 616 -71.38 55.09 -26.19
C PHE A 616 -72.14 56.43 -26.11
N THR A 617 -71.50 57.50 -26.61
CA THR A 617 -72.08 58.84 -26.72
C THR A 617 -72.25 59.23 -28.19
N GLU A 618 -73.35 59.90 -28.52
CA GLU A 618 -73.57 60.41 -29.88
C GLU A 618 -72.64 61.60 -30.15
N VAL A 619 -71.98 61.59 -31.30
CA VAL A 619 -70.97 62.59 -31.66
C VAL A 619 -71.50 63.55 -32.72
N ASN A 620 -71.36 64.86 -32.50
CA ASN A 620 -71.82 65.88 -33.44
C ASN A 620 -70.93 65.92 -34.70
N GLY A 621 -71.49 65.46 -35.82
CA GLY A 621 -70.81 65.40 -37.12
C GLY A 621 -70.40 66.77 -37.67
N SER A 622 -71.26 67.79 -37.58
CA SER A 622 -70.97 69.15 -38.08
C SER A 622 -69.78 69.79 -37.36
N GLU A 623 -69.70 69.60 -36.03
CA GLU A 623 -68.57 70.08 -35.23
C GLU A 623 -67.27 69.35 -35.59
N HIS A 624 -67.33 68.02 -35.73
CA HIS A 624 -66.16 67.21 -36.06
C HIS A 624 -65.66 67.47 -37.48
N LEU A 625 -66.54 67.72 -38.44
CA LEU A 625 -66.16 68.10 -39.80
C LEU A 625 -65.42 69.45 -39.81
N GLN A 626 -65.82 70.43 -38.99
CA GLN A 626 -65.08 71.69 -38.83
C GLN A 626 -63.71 71.47 -38.17
N LYS A 627 -63.63 70.59 -37.16
CA LYS A 627 -62.35 70.21 -36.53
C LYS A 627 -61.41 69.53 -37.53
N ILE A 628 -61.91 68.66 -38.41
CA ILE A 628 -61.12 68.07 -39.49
C ILE A 628 -60.71 69.12 -40.52
N ALA A 629 -61.60 70.01 -40.93
CA ALA A 629 -61.28 71.05 -41.90
C ALA A 629 -60.13 71.97 -41.43
N SER A 630 -59.95 72.11 -40.12
CA SER A 630 -58.85 72.84 -39.49
C SER A 630 -57.71 71.95 -38.97
N LEU A 631 -57.76 70.63 -39.22
CA LEU A 631 -56.73 69.68 -38.81
C LEU A 631 -55.53 69.78 -39.77
N LYS A 632 -54.35 69.96 -39.20
CA LYS A 632 -53.13 70.06 -39.99
C LYS A 632 -52.66 68.66 -40.40
N ILE A 633 -52.83 68.33 -41.68
CA ILE A 633 -52.23 67.14 -42.28
C ILE A 633 -50.85 67.50 -42.81
N SER A 634 -49.81 66.86 -42.28
CA SER A 634 -48.43 67.09 -42.68
C SER A 634 -47.81 65.80 -43.21
N LYS A 635 -46.86 65.94 -44.15
CA LYS A 635 -45.95 64.86 -44.50
C LYS A 635 -44.78 64.87 -43.52
N TRP A 636 -44.47 63.73 -42.92
CA TRP A 636 -43.42 63.61 -41.90
C TRP A 636 -42.69 62.27 -42.01
N LYS A 637 -41.55 62.14 -41.34
CA LYS A 637 -40.84 60.88 -41.18
C LYS A 637 -40.33 60.78 -39.75
N TYR A 638 -40.12 59.56 -39.28
CA TYR A 638 -39.42 59.38 -38.02
C TYR A 638 -37.98 59.89 -38.13
N LYS A 639 -37.43 60.41 -37.03
CA LYS A 639 -36.01 60.78 -36.98
C LYS A 639 -35.18 59.53 -37.33
N ASN A 640 -34.21 59.69 -38.22
CA ASN A 640 -33.35 58.60 -38.72
C ASN A 640 -34.06 57.54 -39.58
N SER A 641 -35.29 57.78 -40.05
CA SER A 641 -35.93 56.94 -41.07
C SER A 641 -35.84 57.57 -42.47
N GLU A 642 -35.93 56.75 -43.51
CA GLU A 642 -36.11 57.18 -44.91
C GLU A 642 -37.58 57.18 -45.33
N GLU A 643 -38.44 56.50 -44.58
CA GLU A 643 -39.86 56.35 -44.88
C GLU A 643 -40.65 57.61 -44.50
N TYR A 644 -41.44 58.13 -45.44
CA TYR A 644 -42.33 59.25 -45.20
C TYR A 644 -43.77 58.76 -45.03
N HIS A 645 -44.44 59.33 -44.04
CA HIS A 645 -45.84 59.14 -43.74
C HIS A 645 -46.59 60.46 -43.97
N ILE A 646 -47.92 60.36 -44.12
CA ILE A 646 -48.82 61.50 -44.20
C ILE A 646 -49.90 61.36 -43.15
N GLY A 647 -50.16 62.42 -42.39
CA GLY A 647 -51.18 62.42 -41.36
C GLY A 647 -51.02 63.57 -40.38
N PRO A 648 -51.92 63.68 -39.38
CA PRO A 648 -51.75 64.63 -38.29
C PRO A 648 -50.64 64.17 -37.34
N THR A 649 -50.13 65.10 -36.54
CA THR A 649 -49.35 64.76 -35.33
C THR A 649 -50.30 64.40 -34.20
N ALA A 650 -49.81 63.61 -33.23
CA ALA A 650 -50.59 63.24 -32.05
C ALA A 650 -51.08 64.46 -31.26
N GLN A 651 -50.23 65.49 -31.14
CA GLN A 651 -50.58 66.73 -30.46
C GLN A 651 -51.73 67.47 -31.15
N ASP A 652 -51.66 67.64 -32.47
CA ASP A 652 -52.69 68.35 -33.23
C ASP A 652 -54.02 67.59 -33.24
N PHE A 653 -53.98 66.26 -33.28
CA PHE A 653 -55.16 65.39 -33.25
C PHE A 653 -55.80 65.36 -31.87
N TYR A 654 -55.01 65.10 -30.81
CA TYR A 654 -55.48 65.04 -29.43
C TYR A 654 -56.04 66.39 -28.96
N GLN A 655 -55.44 67.51 -29.39
CA GLN A 655 -55.96 68.85 -29.06
C GLN A 655 -57.40 69.07 -29.52
N ARG A 656 -57.79 68.51 -30.67
CA ARG A 656 -59.09 68.73 -31.31
C ARG A 656 -60.14 67.70 -30.90
N PHE A 657 -59.75 66.43 -30.87
CA PHE A 657 -60.69 65.31 -30.68
C PHE A 657 -60.66 64.71 -29.28
N ARG A 658 -59.59 64.92 -28.51
CA ARG A 658 -59.40 64.33 -27.17
C ARG A 658 -59.56 62.80 -27.15
N LEU A 659 -59.18 62.15 -28.24
CA LEU A 659 -59.16 60.69 -28.40
C LEU A 659 -57.74 60.16 -28.25
N GLY A 660 -57.58 59.03 -27.56
CA GLY A 660 -56.28 58.45 -27.20
C GLY A 660 -55.91 58.67 -25.74
N LEU A 661 -54.82 58.04 -25.29
CA LEU A 661 -54.36 58.11 -23.90
C LEU A 661 -53.64 59.44 -23.58
N ASP A 662 -52.90 59.96 -24.56
CA ASP A 662 -52.08 61.16 -24.42
C ASP A 662 -51.93 61.91 -25.76
N ASP A 663 -51.22 63.03 -25.74
CA ASP A 663 -50.93 63.84 -26.92
C ASP A 663 -49.68 63.38 -27.69
N LYS A 664 -49.13 62.19 -27.38
CA LYS A 664 -47.89 61.66 -27.98
C LYS A 664 -48.14 60.50 -28.92
N SER A 665 -49.30 59.85 -28.82
CA SER A 665 -49.69 58.70 -29.62
C SER A 665 -51.07 58.89 -30.26
N ILE A 666 -51.30 58.25 -31.41
CA ILE A 666 -52.62 58.16 -32.04
C ILE A 666 -52.87 56.69 -32.33
N SER A 667 -54.02 56.17 -31.91
CA SER A 667 -54.44 54.82 -32.31
C SER A 667 -54.82 54.81 -33.79
N THR A 668 -54.51 53.74 -34.51
CA THR A 668 -54.86 53.62 -35.95
C THR A 668 -56.38 53.64 -36.18
N ILE A 669 -57.20 53.31 -35.17
CA ILE A 669 -58.66 53.31 -35.27
C ILE A 669 -59.28 54.72 -35.15
N ASP A 670 -58.65 55.63 -34.41
CA ASP A 670 -59.28 56.92 -34.08
C ASP A 670 -59.41 57.85 -35.29
N PRO A 671 -58.36 58.06 -36.13
CA PRO A 671 -58.49 58.83 -37.35
C PRO A 671 -59.50 58.22 -38.33
N ALA A 672 -59.57 56.89 -38.41
CA ALA A 672 -60.53 56.21 -39.28
C ALA A 672 -61.98 56.49 -38.84
N GLY A 673 -62.28 56.37 -37.54
CA GLY A 673 -63.59 56.71 -36.99
C GLY A 673 -63.96 58.18 -37.21
N VAL A 674 -63.02 59.09 -36.94
CA VAL A 674 -63.19 60.54 -37.16
C VAL A 674 -63.43 60.86 -38.64
N SER A 675 -62.69 60.23 -39.56
CA SER A 675 -62.88 60.39 -41.00
C SER A 675 -64.25 59.87 -41.46
N LEU A 676 -64.71 58.71 -40.98
CA LEU A 676 -66.02 58.17 -41.34
C LEU A 676 -67.16 59.09 -40.90
N LEU A 677 -67.09 59.62 -39.67
CA LEU A 677 -68.07 60.57 -39.15
C LEU A 677 -68.12 61.84 -40.01
N ALA A 678 -66.95 62.38 -40.37
CA ALA A 678 -66.88 63.58 -41.21
C ALA A 678 -67.36 63.32 -42.64
N ILE A 679 -67.12 62.13 -43.21
CA ILE A 679 -67.65 61.75 -44.51
C ILE A 679 -69.19 61.69 -44.46
N GLN A 680 -69.76 61.08 -43.42
CA GLN A 680 -71.22 61.05 -43.23
C GLN A 680 -71.82 62.46 -43.18
N GLU A 681 -71.19 63.36 -42.42
CA GLU A 681 -71.63 64.75 -42.35
C GLU A 681 -71.46 65.48 -43.69
N LEU A 682 -70.36 65.25 -44.42
CA LEU A 682 -70.13 65.84 -45.73
C LEU A 682 -71.20 65.39 -46.74
N ILE A 683 -71.61 64.11 -46.70
CA ILE A 683 -72.70 63.58 -47.53
C ILE A 683 -74.01 64.31 -47.20
N LYS A 684 -74.34 64.43 -45.91
CA LYS A 684 -75.55 65.14 -45.46
C LYS A 684 -75.56 66.59 -45.92
N GLN A 685 -74.44 67.30 -45.81
CA GLN A 685 -74.33 68.67 -46.31
C GLN A 685 -74.43 68.76 -47.83
N ASN A 686 -73.84 67.81 -48.57
CA ASN A 686 -73.95 67.74 -50.02
C ASN A 686 -75.38 67.44 -50.50
N GLU A 687 -76.11 66.57 -49.84
CA GLU A 687 -77.53 66.32 -50.13
C GLU A 687 -78.39 67.56 -49.86
N ALA A 688 -78.16 68.24 -48.75
CA ALA A 688 -78.81 69.52 -48.45
C ALA A 688 -78.49 70.59 -49.52
N LEU A 689 -77.25 70.63 -50.01
CA LEU A 689 -76.82 71.48 -51.12
C LEU A 689 -77.53 71.11 -52.42
N LYS A 690 -77.61 69.83 -52.79
CA LYS A 690 -78.34 69.35 -53.98
C LYS A 690 -79.81 69.70 -53.92
N ALA A 691 -80.49 69.43 -52.80
CA ALA A 691 -81.89 69.80 -52.61
C ALA A 691 -82.10 71.32 -52.71
N ARG A 692 -81.14 72.12 -52.23
CA ARG A 692 -81.18 73.58 -52.36
C ARG A 692 -80.98 74.04 -53.80
N ILE A 693 -80.10 73.39 -54.57
CA ILE A 693 -79.91 73.64 -56.01
C ILE A 693 -81.18 73.29 -56.77
N GLU A 694 -81.75 72.12 -56.55
CA GLU A 694 -82.99 71.67 -57.20
C GLU A 694 -84.18 72.60 -56.89
N LYS A 695 -84.26 73.09 -55.64
CA LYS A 695 -85.25 74.11 -55.25
C LYS A 695 -85.00 75.46 -55.94
N LEU A 696 -83.74 75.88 -56.10
CA LEU A 696 -83.37 77.10 -56.82
C LEU A 696 -83.65 77.00 -58.32
N GLU A 697 -83.41 75.83 -58.93
CA GLU A 697 -83.73 75.53 -60.32
C GLU A 697 -85.25 75.57 -60.55
N GLN A 698 -86.04 74.95 -59.66
CA GLN A 698 -87.51 75.06 -59.69
C GLN A 698 -87.99 76.51 -59.56
N LEU A 699 -87.37 77.31 -58.69
CA LEU A 699 -87.69 78.74 -58.54
C LEU A 699 -87.32 79.57 -59.78
N LEU A 700 -86.21 79.24 -60.46
CA LEU A 700 -85.81 79.87 -61.72
C LEU A 700 -86.77 79.52 -62.86
N ILE A 701 -87.19 78.26 -62.97
CA ILE A 701 -88.20 77.82 -63.96
C ILE A 701 -89.53 78.55 -63.73
N LYS A 702 -89.95 78.71 -62.47
CA LYS A 702 -91.16 79.46 -62.09
C LYS A 702 -91.10 80.97 -62.36
N LYS A 703 -89.90 81.51 -62.60
CA LYS A 703 -89.66 82.93 -62.91
C LYS A 703 -89.54 83.20 -64.42
N ALA A 704 -89.38 82.14 -65.21
CA ALA A 704 -89.28 82.15 -66.67
C ALA A 704 -90.62 81.81 -67.36
N GLN A 705 -91.59 81.28 -66.61
CA GLN A 705 -93.03 81.26 -66.94
C GLN A 705 -93.69 82.51 -66.39
#